data_AF-A0A926E8B0-F1
#
_entry.id   AF-A0A926E8B0-F1
#
_cell.length_a   1.000
_cell.length_b   1.000
_cell.length_c   1.000
_cell.angle_alpha   90.00
_cell.angle_beta   90.00
_cell.angle_gamma   90.00
#
_symmetry.space_group_name_H-M   'P 1'
#
loop_
_entity.id
_entity.type
_entity.pdbx_description
1 polymer ?
#
loop_
_entity_poly.entity_id
_entity_poly.type
_entity_poly.pdbx_seq_one_letter_code
_entity_poly.pdbx_strand_id
1 'polypeptide(L)'
;MLLNKFVTKMTLKEICNFANIEVPPYLVYMQNMELTNMALHRIFMRKGGALFLTAAYKGKELKNILNSARKAGVVAIFVTYQQYRECENKPDLIPCALPGEIARKISNKIRRDLNLKVIGITGSIGKTTTKDFIYTVVKGSFNSSKSIGNENTQYPIFHNMQRMSKNTEVFVQEFGMGSPGTISYALDACNPDIGVITNIKEAHIHDYGTAENILKEKEKMVKKMSVGSIVVLNYDDDTLRNWDWNKYKTIWVSLKNKNSDYYADNIVEKDGHLIFEVFSAKTKFKIDIPILGKHNVSNALMAVAVGDLLGISKEKIEKSFESYQSTGIRQNLVNIGGYKIYLDCYNNTDAEALVGAIEVLEKLEVKKGGKRVAVISDVNIGDADKDKLININKRAGELIANTVSNIDLIFCFGDECAETLYNEIASKRKNVYYSNSREELNNWIKENVTSNDVTLYKGAFRRRLQRTVDQVYGTCFSTAASTNDFFTDNYKYRIIDETIHDNEKLVSLIQYTGNEEEVEIPSEIEGMKVFSVGSKCFANNSKIIRVKIGNGISNIDNIAFMNCTALKEVVLPNSLKLIGQSSFKNCSLLKNIELPMNMIEIGEKAFENCKELEYLTILEKVGRIGKNAFLNCPKLVLSVKNNKYAKLYAKENNIKL
;
A
#
# COMPACT_ATOMS: atom_id res chain seq x y z
N MET A 1 15.60 -3.09 -20.89
CA MET A 1 16.71 -2.29 -20.33
C MET A 1 16.12 -1.18 -19.45
N LEU A 2 16.04 -1.41 -18.14
CA LEU A 2 15.98 -0.43 -17.03
C LEU A 2 15.96 -1.29 -15.75
N LEU A 3 17.12 -1.87 -15.43
CA LEU A 3 17.46 -2.13 -14.04
C LEU A 3 17.18 -0.80 -13.33
N ASN A 4 16.32 -0.77 -12.31
CA ASN A 4 16.35 0.34 -11.35
C ASN A 4 17.73 0.28 -10.71
N LYS A 5 18.71 0.91 -11.37
CA LYS A 5 20.06 1.07 -10.89
C LYS A 5 19.92 1.84 -9.58
N PHE A 6 20.29 1.21 -8.48
CA PHE A 6 20.45 1.89 -7.21
C PHE A 6 21.27 3.16 -7.45
N VAL A 7 20.86 4.27 -6.84
CA VAL A 7 21.55 5.57 -6.98
C VAL A 7 22.99 5.43 -6.51
N THR A 8 23.16 4.67 -5.43
CA THR A 8 24.44 4.38 -4.80
C THR A 8 24.92 3.01 -5.23
N LYS A 9 25.69 3.00 -6.32
CA LYS A 9 26.56 1.89 -6.65
C LYS A 9 27.81 2.04 -5.81
N MET A 10 28.06 1.07 -4.93
CA MET A 10 29.28 1.00 -4.14
C MET A 10 29.97 -0.31 -4.41
N THR A 11 31.28 -0.22 -4.58
CA THR A 11 32.17 -1.37 -4.61
C THR A 11 32.36 -1.92 -3.20
N LEU A 12 32.75 -3.19 -3.10
CA LEU A 12 33.09 -3.78 -1.80
C LEU A 12 34.18 -2.97 -1.08
N LYS A 13 35.19 -2.51 -1.83
CA LYS A 13 36.28 -1.68 -1.30
C LYS A 13 35.78 -0.37 -0.70
N GLU A 14 34.86 0.31 -1.37
CA GLU A 14 34.29 1.55 -0.83
C GLU A 14 33.55 1.30 0.49
N ILE A 15 32.77 0.22 0.59
CA ILE A 15 32.05 -0.11 1.84
C ILE A 15 33.04 -0.43 2.98
N CYS A 16 34.06 -1.25 2.70
CA CYS A 16 35.12 -1.55 3.66
C CYS A 16 35.83 -0.26 4.13
N ASN A 17 36.15 0.65 3.21
CA ASN A 17 36.70 1.97 3.56
C ASN A 17 35.74 2.79 4.44
N PHE A 18 34.44 2.82 4.14
CA PHE A 18 33.42 3.48 4.98
C PHE A 18 33.33 2.88 6.40
N ALA A 19 33.62 1.60 6.51
CA ALA A 19 33.64 0.85 7.76
C ALA A 19 35.00 0.93 8.49
N ASN A 20 36.01 1.59 7.91
CA ASN A 20 37.40 1.61 8.38
C ASN A 20 37.96 0.20 8.59
N ILE A 21 37.70 -0.70 7.64
CA ILE A 21 38.24 -2.06 7.62
C ILE A 21 38.86 -2.36 6.26
N GLU A 22 39.84 -3.25 6.22
CA GLU A 22 40.37 -3.76 4.96
C GLU A 22 39.45 -4.80 4.34
N VAL A 23 39.48 -4.93 3.01
CA VAL A 23 38.82 -6.05 2.33
C VAL A 23 39.57 -7.33 2.72
N PRO A 24 38.89 -8.36 3.27
CA PRO A 24 39.57 -9.59 3.66
C PRO A 24 40.34 -10.20 2.47
N PRO A 25 41.54 -10.81 2.69
CA PRO A 25 42.37 -11.34 1.60
C PRO A 25 41.62 -12.26 0.64
N TYR A 26 40.72 -13.10 1.17
CA TYR A 26 39.90 -14.01 0.40
C TYR A 26 38.74 -13.36 -0.38
N LEU A 27 38.55 -12.03 -0.28
CA LEU A 27 37.58 -11.25 -1.05
C LEU A 27 38.25 -10.16 -1.92
N VAL A 28 39.59 -10.06 -1.92
CA VAL A 28 40.32 -9.01 -2.67
C VAL A 28 40.03 -9.05 -4.17
N TYR A 29 39.78 -10.23 -4.75
CA TYR A 29 39.40 -10.37 -6.16
C TYR A 29 38.05 -9.71 -6.50
N MET A 30 37.20 -9.48 -5.50
CA MET A 30 35.89 -8.81 -5.64
C MET A 30 35.91 -7.35 -5.18
N GLN A 31 37.06 -6.80 -4.77
CA GLN A 31 37.13 -5.49 -4.13
C GLN A 31 36.52 -4.36 -4.99
N ASN A 32 36.61 -4.47 -6.33
CA ASN A 32 36.06 -3.50 -7.29
C ASN A 32 34.68 -3.90 -7.84
N MET A 33 34.09 -5.01 -7.36
CA MET A 33 32.75 -5.42 -7.78
C MET A 33 31.72 -4.45 -7.22
N GLU A 34 30.93 -3.84 -8.11
CA GLU A 34 29.74 -3.09 -7.71
C GLU A 34 28.70 -4.04 -7.13
N LEU A 35 28.26 -3.76 -5.91
CA LEU A 35 27.24 -4.56 -5.26
C LEU A 35 25.85 -4.23 -5.84
N THR A 36 25.03 -5.26 -5.99
CA THR A 36 23.69 -5.10 -6.51
C THR A 36 22.75 -4.43 -5.52
N ASN A 37 22.93 -4.64 -4.20
CA ASN A 37 22.18 -3.96 -3.14
C ASN A 37 22.83 -4.16 -1.77
N MET A 38 22.36 -3.41 -0.77
CA MET A 38 22.79 -3.54 0.63
C MET A 38 21.56 -3.81 1.52
N ALA A 39 21.61 -4.89 2.30
CA ALA A 39 20.48 -5.35 3.10
C ALA A 39 20.81 -5.38 4.60
N LEU A 40 19.84 -5.01 5.44
CA LEU A 40 19.89 -5.18 6.90
C LEU A 40 18.98 -6.32 7.39
N HIS A 41 18.17 -6.89 6.50
CA HIS A 41 17.21 -7.93 6.83
C HIS A 41 17.05 -8.91 5.67
N ARG A 42 16.75 -10.18 6.00
CA ARG A 42 16.70 -11.30 5.04
C ARG A 42 15.80 -11.04 3.83
N ILE A 43 14.68 -10.35 4.01
CA ILE A 43 13.71 -10.08 2.93
C ILE A 43 14.25 -9.16 1.82
N PHE A 44 15.31 -8.40 2.13
CA PHE A 44 15.93 -7.46 1.20
C PHE A 44 17.19 -8.02 0.54
N MET A 45 17.65 -9.23 0.86
CA MET A 45 18.83 -9.83 0.23
C MET A 45 18.64 -10.03 -1.28
N ARG A 46 19.69 -9.81 -2.09
CA ARG A 46 19.70 -10.12 -3.52
C ARG A 46 21.05 -10.71 -3.93
N LYS A 47 21.03 -11.48 -5.03
CA LYS A 47 22.23 -12.03 -5.66
C LYS A 47 23.19 -10.93 -6.06
N GLY A 48 24.46 -11.01 -5.64
CA GLY A 48 25.48 -9.99 -5.88
C GLY A 48 25.47 -8.82 -4.89
N GLY A 49 24.65 -8.89 -3.84
CA GLY A 49 24.52 -7.84 -2.82
C GLY A 49 25.38 -8.08 -1.57
N ALA A 50 25.26 -7.17 -0.60
CA ALA A 50 25.81 -7.30 0.74
C ALA A 50 24.71 -7.39 1.82
N LEU A 51 25.01 -8.09 2.91
CA LEU A 51 24.18 -8.20 4.10
C LEU A 51 24.92 -7.68 5.33
N PHE A 52 24.26 -6.85 6.13
CA PHE A 52 24.77 -6.31 7.40
C PHE A 52 24.01 -6.96 8.56
N LEU A 53 24.63 -7.95 9.20
CA LEU A 53 24.02 -8.70 10.29
C LEU A 53 24.22 -8.00 11.63
N THR A 54 23.12 -7.64 12.29
CA THR A 54 23.18 -7.07 13.64
C THR A 54 23.55 -8.13 14.68
N ALA A 55 24.00 -7.69 15.86
CA ALA A 55 24.37 -8.58 16.96
C ALA A 55 23.18 -9.39 17.54
N ALA A 56 21.95 -9.14 17.09
CA ALA A 56 20.75 -9.85 17.52
C ALA A 56 20.76 -11.33 17.08
N TYR A 57 21.36 -11.64 15.93
CA TYR A 57 21.43 -13.01 15.42
C TYR A 57 22.53 -13.83 16.10
N LYS A 58 22.15 -14.93 16.77
CA LYS A 58 23.07 -15.84 17.47
C LYS A 58 22.72 -17.30 17.23
N GLY A 59 23.67 -18.21 17.45
CA GLY A 59 23.45 -19.66 17.47
C GLY A 59 22.72 -20.18 16.22
N LYS A 60 21.59 -20.87 16.42
CA LYS A 60 20.80 -21.47 15.32
C LYS A 60 20.26 -20.41 14.35
N GLU A 61 19.86 -19.24 14.85
CA GLU A 61 19.32 -18.19 14.00
C GLU A 61 20.39 -17.58 13.09
N LEU A 62 21.60 -17.38 13.62
CA LEU A 62 22.76 -16.95 12.85
C LEU A 62 23.08 -17.94 11.72
N LYS A 63 23.11 -19.25 12.02
CA LYS A 63 23.34 -20.29 10.99
C LYS A 63 22.27 -20.25 9.90
N ASN A 64 21.00 -20.10 10.27
CA ASN A 64 19.89 -20.05 9.33
C ASN A 64 19.96 -18.84 8.39
N ILE A 65 20.26 -17.65 8.92
CA ILE A 65 20.33 -16.43 8.10
C ILE A 65 21.54 -16.45 7.17
N LEU A 66 22.69 -16.97 7.61
CA LEU A 66 23.88 -17.14 6.76
C LEU A 66 23.63 -18.11 5.61
N ASN A 67 23.00 -19.25 5.88
CA ASN A 67 22.62 -20.20 4.83
C ASN A 67 21.64 -19.58 3.83
N SER A 68 20.68 -18.80 4.33
CA SER A 68 19.71 -18.08 3.49
C SER A 68 20.41 -17.03 2.60
N ALA A 69 21.38 -16.30 3.15
CA ALA A 69 22.15 -15.29 2.41
C ALA A 69 22.98 -15.93 1.28
N ARG A 70 23.66 -17.03 1.56
CA ARG A 70 24.43 -17.81 0.57
C ARG A 70 23.54 -18.36 -0.54
N LYS A 71 22.40 -18.95 -0.17
CA LYS A 71 21.40 -19.43 -1.14
C LYS A 71 20.84 -18.30 -2.01
N ALA A 72 20.66 -17.11 -1.43
CA ALA A 72 20.25 -15.91 -2.17
C ALA A 72 21.37 -15.31 -3.05
N GLY A 73 22.59 -15.85 -2.99
CA GLY A 73 23.73 -15.38 -3.77
C GLY A 73 24.33 -14.06 -3.26
N VAL A 74 24.16 -13.73 -1.98
CA VAL A 74 24.85 -12.60 -1.34
C VAL A 74 26.35 -12.85 -1.35
N VAL A 75 27.14 -11.84 -1.73
CA VAL A 75 28.59 -12.01 -1.96
C VAL A 75 29.46 -11.44 -0.82
N ALA A 76 28.88 -10.61 0.05
CA ALA A 76 29.57 -10.02 1.19
C ALA A 76 28.64 -9.93 2.41
N ILE A 77 29.03 -10.53 3.53
CA ILE A 77 28.23 -10.58 4.75
C ILE A 77 29.02 -9.97 5.90
N PHE A 78 28.65 -8.74 6.28
CA PHE A 78 29.24 -8.04 7.42
C PHE A 78 28.67 -8.59 8.72
N VAL A 79 29.57 -9.12 9.56
CA VAL A 79 29.23 -9.76 10.85
C VAL A 79 30.03 -9.13 11.98
N THR A 80 29.54 -9.26 13.21
CA THR A 80 30.34 -8.87 14.38
C THR A 80 31.55 -9.79 14.54
N TYR A 81 32.60 -9.31 15.23
CA TYR A 81 33.75 -10.16 15.59
C TYR A 81 33.35 -11.43 16.37
N GLN A 82 32.30 -11.34 17.20
CA GLN A 82 31.78 -12.50 17.93
C GLN A 82 31.14 -13.52 16.96
N GLN A 83 30.23 -13.05 16.10
CA GLN A 83 29.58 -13.92 15.10
C GLN A 83 30.60 -14.57 14.16
N TYR A 84 31.66 -13.85 13.78
CA TYR A 84 32.74 -14.39 12.96
C TYR A 84 33.51 -15.53 13.65
N ARG A 85 33.68 -15.47 14.97
CA ARG A 85 34.32 -16.55 15.75
C ARG A 85 33.44 -17.79 15.88
N GLU A 86 32.11 -17.61 15.96
CA GLU A 86 31.12 -18.69 16.07
C GLU A 86 30.89 -19.47 14.76
N CYS A 87 31.35 -18.93 13.62
CA CYS A 87 31.16 -19.54 12.30
C CYS A 87 32.37 -20.38 11.88
N GLU A 88 32.15 -21.55 11.28
CA GLU A 88 33.22 -22.37 10.69
C GLU A 88 33.50 -21.99 9.23
N ASN A 89 32.44 -21.78 8.44
CA ASN A 89 32.52 -21.40 7.03
C ASN A 89 32.52 -19.87 6.86
N LYS A 90 33.61 -19.28 6.33
CA LYS A 90 33.89 -17.83 6.35
C LYS A 90 34.18 -17.10 5.01
N PRO A 91 34.12 -17.71 3.81
CA PRO A 91 34.66 -17.10 2.59
C PRO A 91 33.92 -15.82 2.15
N ASP A 92 32.71 -15.61 2.67
CA ASP A 92 31.80 -14.50 2.40
C ASP A 92 31.65 -13.54 3.59
N LEU A 93 32.26 -13.85 4.74
CA LEU A 93 32.09 -13.09 5.97
C LEU A 93 33.11 -11.95 6.08
N ILE A 94 32.67 -10.79 6.56
CA ILE A 94 33.52 -9.61 6.78
C ILE A 94 33.35 -9.19 8.23
N PRO A 95 34.34 -9.47 9.10
CA PRO A 95 34.24 -9.11 10.51
C PRO A 95 34.39 -7.60 10.69
N CYS A 96 33.48 -6.99 11.44
CA CYS A 96 33.56 -5.59 11.83
C CYS A 96 32.90 -5.36 13.20
N ALA A 97 33.09 -4.18 13.80
CA ALA A 97 32.55 -3.90 15.13
C ALA A 97 31.02 -3.77 15.13
N LEU A 98 30.47 -2.96 14.22
CA LEU A 98 29.05 -2.60 14.19
C LEU A 98 28.52 -2.59 12.74
N PRO A 99 28.07 -3.74 12.20
CA PRO A 99 27.52 -3.81 10.84
C PRO A 99 26.38 -2.80 10.56
N GLY A 100 25.51 -2.56 11.54
CA GLY A 100 24.41 -1.59 11.42
C GLY A 100 24.86 -0.14 11.24
N GLU A 101 25.99 0.24 11.85
CA GLU A 101 26.56 1.58 11.69
C GLU A 101 27.06 1.84 10.27
N ILE A 102 27.50 0.80 9.56
CA ILE A 102 27.93 0.91 8.17
C ILE A 102 26.73 1.28 7.29
N ALA A 103 25.60 0.59 7.47
CA ALA A 103 24.36 0.92 6.77
C ALA A 103 23.90 2.35 7.06
N ARG A 104 23.99 2.80 8.32
CA ARG A 104 23.68 4.20 8.70
C ARG A 104 24.57 5.22 7.98
N LYS A 105 25.88 4.97 7.90
CA LYS A 105 26.82 5.84 7.17
C LYS A 105 26.48 5.91 5.67
N ILE A 106 26.08 4.79 5.08
CA ILE A 106 25.65 4.72 3.68
C ILE A 106 24.38 5.55 3.46
N SER A 107 23.37 5.44 4.33
CA SER A 107 22.15 6.27 4.23
C SER A 107 22.47 7.77 4.29
N ASN A 108 23.37 8.17 5.18
CA ASN A 108 23.83 9.56 5.28
C ASN A 108 24.57 10.02 4.01
N LYS A 109 25.39 9.14 3.41
CA LYS A 109 26.00 9.41 2.09
C LYS A 109 24.93 9.62 1.02
N ILE A 110 23.94 8.73 0.91
CA ILE A 110 22.83 8.84 -0.07
C ILE A 110 22.14 10.20 0.07
N ARG A 111 21.76 10.56 1.30
CA ARG A 111 21.11 11.85 1.58
C ARG A 111 21.96 13.03 1.13
N ARG A 112 23.26 12.98 1.41
CA ARG A 112 24.21 14.06 1.08
C ARG A 112 24.49 14.16 -0.42
N ASP A 113 24.67 13.03 -1.10
CA ASP A 113 24.92 12.96 -2.53
C ASP A 113 23.71 13.44 -3.36
N LEU A 114 22.49 13.20 -2.87
CA LEU A 114 21.24 13.68 -3.47
C LEU A 114 20.87 15.11 -3.07
N ASN A 115 21.57 15.72 -2.10
CA ASN A 115 21.12 16.92 -1.40
C ASN A 115 19.65 16.81 -0.93
N LEU A 116 19.30 15.62 -0.42
CA LEU A 116 17.92 15.20 -0.21
C LEU A 116 17.28 15.94 0.96
N LYS A 117 16.14 16.58 0.70
CA LYS A 117 15.27 17.17 1.71
C LYS A 117 14.37 16.08 2.28
N VAL A 118 14.41 15.84 3.59
CA VAL A 118 13.61 14.79 4.24
C VAL A 118 12.51 15.41 5.09
N ILE A 119 11.27 14.99 4.85
CA ILE A 119 10.10 15.36 5.64
C ILE A 119 9.71 14.15 6.47
N GLY A 120 9.85 14.26 7.79
CA GLY A 120 9.60 13.20 8.74
C GLY A 120 8.23 13.34 9.40
N ILE A 121 7.45 12.26 9.41
CA ILE A 121 6.08 12.28 9.91
C ILE A 121 5.94 11.20 10.99
N THR A 122 5.45 11.59 12.17
CA THR A 122 5.06 10.67 13.24
C THR A 122 3.72 11.10 13.85
N GLY A 123 3.18 10.28 14.74
CA GLY A 123 1.86 10.51 15.35
C GLY A 123 1.19 9.21 15.76
N SER A 124 0.10 9.30 16.52
CA SER A 124 -0.69 8.11 16.87
C SER A 124 -1.57 7.70 15.69
N ILE A 125 -2.38 8.63 15.15
CA ILE A 125 -3.34 8.41 14.05
C ILE A 125 -3.08 9.40 12.90
N GLY A 126 -3.42 9.04 11.66
CA GLY A 126 -3.37 9.96 10.51
C GLY A 126 -2.00 10.12 9.83
N LYS A 127 -0.97 9.39 10.29
CA LYS A 127 0.40 9.45 9.73
C LYS A 127 0.45 9.22 8.23
N THR A 128 -0.10 8.10 7.75
CA THR A 128 -0.04 7.80 6.32
C THR A 128 -0.89 8.76 5.50
N THR A 129 -2.07 9.17 5.96
CA THR A 129 -2.88 10.16 5.24
C THR A 129 -2.14 11.48 5.12
N THR A 130 -1.49 11.93 6.20
CA THR A 130 -0.63 13.13 6.21
C THR A 130 0.55 12.97 5.27
N LYS A 131 1.23 11.81 5.25
CA LYS A 131 2.29 11.48 4.28
C LYS A 131 1.78 11.57 2.84
N ASP A 132 0.60 11.04 2.56
CA ASP A 132 0.04 11.03 1.21
C ASP A 132 -0.38 12.42 0.74
N PHE A 133 -0.92 13.26 1.65
CA PHE A 133 -1.20 14.66 1.37
C PHE A 133 0.07 15.48 1.17
N ILE A 134 1.06 15.36 2.07
CA ILE A 134 2.37 16.02 1.90
C ILE A 134 2.98 15.60 0.57
N TYR A 135 3.04 14.29 0.28
CA TYR A 135 3.55 13.78 -0.99
C TYR A 135 2.80 14.35 -2.20
N THR A 136 1.47 14.47 -2.11
CA THR A 136 0.63 15.04 -3.18
C THR A 136 0.94 16.51 -3.42
N VAL A 137 1.19 17.27 -2.37
CA VAL A 137 1.61 18.68 -2.46
C VAL A 137 3.02 18.78 -3.04
N VAL A 138 4.01 18.05 -2.48
CA VAL A 138 5.42 18.21 -2.88
C VAL A 138 5.70 17.67 -4.29
N LYS A 139 5.07 16.56 -4.71
CA LYS A 139 5.26 15.99 -6.05
C LYS A 139 4.80 16.93 -7.18
N GLY A 140 3.98 17.93 -6.87
CA GLY A 140 3.55 18.95 -7.81
C GLY A 140 4.63 19.98 -8.16
N SER A 141 5.71 20.06 -7.36
CA SER A 141 6.81 21.02 -7.57
C SER A 141 8.21 20.41 -7.53
N PHE A 142 8.37 19.23 -6.92
CA PHE A 142 9.66 18.57 -6.73
C PHE A 142 9.62 17.13 -7.19
N ASN A 143 10.74 16.61 -7.71
CA ASN A 143 10.88 15.19 -7.92
C ASN A 143 10.98 14.47 -6.58
N SER A 144 9.86 13.86 -6.18
CA SER A 144 9.64 13.42 -4.81
C SER A 144 9.49 11.90 -4.71
N SER A 145 9.98 11.34 -3.60
CA SER A 145 9.73 9.95 -3.18
C SER A 145 8.97 9.92 -1.85
N LYS A 146 8.29 8.82 -1.54
CA LYS A 146 7.66 8.59 -0.23
C LYS A 146 7.82 7.14 0.23
N SER A 147 7.72 6.90 1.54
CA SER A 147 7.65 5.53 2.06
C SER A 147 6.37 4.82 1.65
N ILE A 148 6.44 3.52 1.32
CA ILE A 148 5.31 2.73 0.82
C ILE A 148 4.67 1.95 1.98
N GLY A 149 3.34 1.99 2.10
CA GLY A 149 2.64 1.28 3.17
C GLY A 149 3.17 1.64 4.57
N ASN A 150 3.51 0.62 5.37
CA ASN A 150 4.10 0.72 6.72
C ASN A 150 5.63 0.53 6.71
N GLU A 151 6.32 0.92 5.63
CA GLU A 151 7.78 0.91 5.54
C GLU A 151 8.40 2.04 6.38
N ASN A 152 8.28 1.90 7.70
CA ASN A 152 8.51 2.95 8.69
C ASN A 152 9.53 2.57 9.77
N THR A 153 10.24 1.45 9.57
CA THR A 153 11.37 0.98 10.39
C THR A 153 12.69 1.13 9.65
N GLN A 154 13.82 0.96 10.35
CA GLN A 154 15.17 1.16 9.80
C GLN A 154 15.47 0.35 8.53
N TYR A 155 14.96 -0.88 8.44
CA TYR A 155 15.28 -1.81 7.34
C TYR A 155 14.68 -1.37 6.00
N PRO A 156 13.36 -1.15 5.87
CA PRO A 156 12.78 -0.69 4.63
C PRO A 156 13.21 0.75 4.30
N ILE A 157 13.44 1.62 5.30
CA ILE A 157 13.95 2.98 5.04
C ILE A 157 15.31 2.92 4.34
N PHE A 158 16.25 2.14 4.88
CA PHE A 158 17.58 1.97 4.28
C PHE A 158 17.48 1.44 2.85
N HIS A 159 16.62 0.45 2.63
CA HIS A 159 16.42 -0.15 1.31
C HIS A 159 15.80 0.82 0.31
N ASN A 160 14.81 1.60 0.72
CA ASN A 160 14.12 2.58 -0.13
C ASN A 160 15.04 3.72 -0.54
N MET A 161 15.88 4.22 0.35
CA MET A 161 16.86 5.25 0.04
C MET A 161 17.82 4.83 -1.08
N GLN A 162 18.28 3.58 -1.09
CA GLN A 162 19.17 3.09 -2.13
C GLN A 162 18.49 3.07 -3.52
N ARG A 163 17.16 2.88 -3.56
CA ARG A 163 16.33 2.72 -4.77
C ARG A 163 15.75 4.02 -5.33
N MET A 164 16.02 5.16 -4.70
CA MET A 164 15.52 6.46 -5.17
C MET A 164 16.00 6.77 -6.59
N SER A 165 15.50 7.83 -7.20
CA SER A 165 16.09 8.31 -8.45
C SER A 165 17.27 9.23 -8.14
N LYS A 166 18.24 9.35 -9.08
CA LYS A 166 19.41 10.22 -8.91
C LYS A 166 19.05 11.71 -8.80
N ASN A 167 17.85 12.07 -9.25
CA ASN A 167 17.33 13.43 -9.22
C ASN A 167 16.23 13.60 -8.15
N THR A 168 16.09 12.69 -7.19
CA THR A 168 15.11 12.84 -6.11
C THR A 168 15.53 14.00 -5.19
N GLU A 169 14.65 14.98 -5.03
CA GLU A 169 14.88 16.20 -4.27
C GLU A 169 14.25 16.15 -2.88
N VAL A 170 13.06 15.55 -2.77
CA VAL A 170 12.27 15.47 -1.54
C VAL A 170 11.92 14.03 -1.22
N PHE A 171 12.09 13.63 0.04
CA PHE A 171 11.66 12.34 0.56
C PHE A 171 10.68 12.50 1.73
N VAL A 172 9.47 11.99 1.55
CA VAL A 172 8.41 12.00 2.58
C VAL A 172 8.40 10.67 3.33
N GLN A 173 8.89 10.66 4.57
CA GLN A 173 9.09 9.46 5.36
C GLN A 173 8.19 9.44 6.59
N GLU A 174 7.34 8.41 6.68
CA GLU A 174 6.60 8.08 7.89
C GLU A 174 7.48 7.27 8.87
N PHE A 175 7.53 7.66 10.14
CA PHE A 175 8.20 6.91 11.20
C PHE A 175 7.18 6.23 12.10
N GLY A 176 7.30 4.90 12.21
CA GLY A 176 6.47 4.08 13.07
C GLY A 176 7.12 3.94 14.43
N MET A 177 6.30 3.81 15.47
CA MET A 177 6.76 3.39 16.78
C MET A 177 6.59 1.87 16.88
N GLY A 178 7.71 1.16 17.01
CA GLY A 178 7.73 -0.21 17.52
C GLY A 178 7.98 -0.16 19.03
N SER A 179 8.80 -1.09 19.53
CA SER A 179 9.29 -1.07 20.91
C SER A 179 10.09 0.23 21.22
N PRO A 180 10.16 0.66 22.49
CA PRO A 180 10.91 1.86 22.88
C PRO A 180 12.34 1.88 22.32
N GLY A 181 12.75 3.01 21.72
CA GLY A 181 14.09 3.19 21.15
C GLY A 181 14.28 2.73 19.71
N THR A 182 13.30 2.02 19.12
CA THR A 182 13.38 1.56 17.73
C THR A 182 13.33 2.69 16.70
N ILE A 183 12.64 3.80 17.03
CA ILE A 183 12.52 4.97 16.14
C ILE A 183 13.87 5.66 15.94
N SER A 184 14.76 5.63 16.94
CA SER A 184 16.08 6.29 16.88
C SER A 184 16.92 5.78 15.72
N TYR A 185 16.93 4.46 15.49
CA TYR A 185 17.69 3.87 14.40
C TYR A 185 17.11 4.22 13.02
N ALA A 186 15.78 4.33 12.91
CA ALA A 186 15.12 4.78 11.69
C ALA A 186 15.43 6.25 11.40
N LEU A 187 15.45 7.10 12.43
CA LEU A 187 15.81 8.53 12.34
C LEU A 187 17.28 8.71 11.94
N ASP A 188 18.16 7.92 12.53
CA ASP A 188 19.59 7.94 12.24
C ASP A 188 19.92 7.60 10.78
N ALA A 189 19.02 6.91 10.08
CA ALA A 189 19.17 6.60 8.66
C ALA A 189 18.88 7.80 7.74
N CYS A 190 17.93 8.68 8.07
CA CYS A 190 17.47 9.68 7.10
C CYS A 190 17.27 11.09 7.63
N ASN A 191 17.46 11.34 8.93
CA ASN A 191 17.34 12.61 9.67
C ASN A 191 16.47 13.70 9.02
N PRO A 192 15.25 13.96 9.53
CA PRO A 192 14.35 14.94 8.93
C PRO A 192 14.88 16.39 8.95
N ASP A 193 14.55 17.14 7.90
CA ASP A 193 14.70 18.60 7.83
C ASP A 193 13.46 19.32 8.34
N ILE A 194 12.28 18.75 8.06
CA ILE A 194 10.96 19.20 8.53
C ILE A 194 10.32 18.02 9.27
N GLY A 195 9.87 18.27 10.50
CA GLY A 195 9.17 17.29 11.32
C GLY A 195 7.66 17.56 11.33
N VAL A 196 6.83 16.53 11.34
CA VAL A 196 5.38 16.63 11.45
C VAL A 196 4.91 15.66 12.52
N ILE A 197 4.18 16.15 13.52
CA ILE A 197 3.56 15.30 14.55
C ILE A 197 2.04 15.48 14.49
N THR A 198 1.33 14.43 14.07
CA THR A 198 -0.11 14.56 13.75
C THR A 198 -0.99 14.69 15.00
N ASN A 199 -0.74 13.87 16.03
CA ASN A 199 -1.48 13.82 17.31
C ASN A 199 -0.84 12.80 18.28
N ILE A 200 -1.26 12.86 19.55
CA ILE A 200 -0.97 11.90 20.60
C ILE A 200 -2.29 11.32 21.11
N LYS A 201 -2.52 10.05 20.80
CA LYS A 201 -3.71 9.27 21.18
C LYS A 201 -3.28 7.91 21.73
N GLU A 202 -4.23 7.16 22.29
CA GLU A 202 -4.04 5.88 23.00
C GLU A 202 -3.44 4.74 22.14
N ALA A 203 -3.24 4.93 20.84
CA ALA A 203 -2.47 3.98 20.03
C ALA A 203 -1.07 3.81 20.65
N HIS A 204 -0.72 2.56 21.01
CA HIS A 204 0.50 2.16 21.72
C HIS A 204 0.57 2.51 23.22
N ILE A 205 -0.54 2.88 23.87
CA ILE A 205 -0.54 3.12 25.33
C ILE A 205 -0.11 1.89 26.13
N HIS A 206 -0.30 0.67 25.60
CA HIS A 206 0.19 -0.56 26.22
C HIS A 206 1.72 -0.64 26.27
N ASP A 207 2.39 -0.19 25.21
CA ASP A 207 3.85 -0.27 25.10
C ASP A 207 4.55 0.85 25.91
N TYR A 208 3.87 1.99 26.11
CA TYR A 208 4.46 3.21 26.66
C TYR A 208 3.81 3.69 27.97
N GLY A 209 2.68 3.12 28.38
CA GLY A 209 1.96 3.41 29.63
C GLY A 209 1.16 4.72 29.65
N THR A 210 1.76 5.84 29.21
CA THR A 210 1.13 7.17 29.27
C THR A 210 1.24 7.93 27.94
N ALA A 211 0.34 8.88 27.71
CA ALA A 211 0.41 9.81 26.57
C ALA A 211 1.73 10.61 26.57
N GLU A 212 2.24 10.97 27.76
CA GLU A 212 3.52 11.65 27.92
C GLU A 212 4.69 10.80 27.42
N ASN A 213 4.71 9.50 27.73
CA ASN A 213 5.75 8.58 27.27
C ASN A 213 5.67 8.35 25.75
N ILE A 214 4.45 8.27 25.21
CA ILE A 214 4.24 8.25 23.75
C ILE A 214 4.83 9.51 23.12
N LEU A 215 4.56 10.68 23.69
CA LEU A 215 5.09 11.95 23.20
C LEU A 215 6.61 12.02 23.30
N LYS A 216 7.22 11.60 24.43
CA LYS A 216 8.68 11.53 24.59
C LYS A 216 9.33 10.69 23.50
N GLU A 217 8.71 9.58 23.10
CA GLU A 217 9.22 8.77 21.99
C GLU A 217 9.11 9.51 20.65
N LYS A 218 7.98 10.17 20.37
CA LYS A 218 7.79 10.93 19.12
C LYS A 218 8.70 12.15 19.04
N GLU A 219 8.96 12.80 20.17
CA GLU A 219 9.87 13.94 20.31
C GLU A 219 11.32 13.57 19.93
N LYS A 220 11.70 12.27 20.00
CA LYS A 220 13.04 11.83 19.53
C LYS A 220 13.30 12.18 18.07
N MET A 221 12.27 12.23 17.23
CA MET A 221 12.39 12.73 15.86
C MET A 221 12.90 14.17 15.86
N VAL A 222 12.25 15.03 16.64
CA VAL A 222 12.60 16.45 16.74
C VAL A 222 13.99 16.65 17.33
N LYS A 223 14.35 15.87 18.37
CA LYS A 223 15.68 15.91 18.98
C LYS A 223 16.82 15.52 18.03
N LYS A 224 16.54 14.74 16.97
CA LYS A 224 17.51 14.32 15.97
C LYS A 224 17.65 15.32 14.81
N MET A 225 16.63 16.15 14.59
CA MET A 225 16.62 17.16 13.54
C MET A 225 17.74 18.19 13.74
N SER A 226 18.18 18.79 12.63
CA SER A 226 19.26 19.78 12.68
C SER A 226 18.80 21.07 13.37
N VAL A 227 19.75 21.81 13.96
CA VAL A 227 19.45 23.12 14.57
C VAL A 227 18.82 24.04 13.52
N GLY A 228 17.69 24.66 13.86
CA GLY A 228 16.92 25.53 12.97
C GLY A 228 15.86 24.83 12.12
N SER A 229 15.76 23.50 12.17
CA SER A 229 14.65 22.75 11.59
C SER A 229 13.30 23.10 12.23
N ILE A 230 12.23 22.91 11.46
CA ILE A 230 10.87 23.33 11.82
C ILE A 230 10.00 22.10 12.07
N VAL A 231 9.16 22.18 13.09
CA VAL A 231 8.19 21.13 13.43
C VAL A 231 6.76 21.66 13.22
N VAL A 232 5.97 20.96 12.41
CA VAL A 232 4.55 21.22 12.22
C VAL A 232 3.76 20.39 13.23
N LEU A 233 2.91 21.04 14.02
CA LEU A 233 2.22 20.46 15.17
C LEU A 233 0.71 20.75 15.11
N ASN A 234 -0.09 19.82 15.61
CA ASN A 234 -1.53 19.99 15.76
C ASN A 234 -1.87 20.68 17.08
N TYR A 235 -2.38 21.91 17.01
CA TYR A 235 -2.77 22.68 18.19
C TYR A 235 -3.99 22.09 18.92
N ASP A 236 -4.83 21.36 18.20
CA ASP A 236 -6.06 20.78 18.74
C ASP A 236 -5.81 19.51 19.57
N ASP A 237 -4.55 19.04 19.63
CA ASP A 237 -4.13 17.97 20.51
C ASP A 237 -3.56 18.54 21.81
N ASP A 238 -4.27 18.33 22.93
CA ASP A 238 -3.91 18.90 24.23
C ASP A 238 -2.52 18.43 24.71
N THR A 239 -2.13 17.20 24.39
CA THR A 239 -0.81 16.67 24.79
C THR A 239 0.30 17.39 24.04
N LEU A 240 0.13 17.60 22.73
CA LEU A 240 1.08 18.38 21.94
C LEU A 240 1.11 19.83 22.38
N ARG A 241 -0.05 20.47 22.56
CA ARG A 241 -0.16 21.89 22.90
C ARG A 241 0.48 22.22 24.24
N ASN A 242 0.36 21.34 25.23
CA ASN A 242 0.87 21.56 26.58
C ASN A 242 2.33 21.11 26.78
N TRP A 243 2.98 20.59 25.74
CA TRP A 243 4.38 20.16 25.81
C TRP A 243 5.35 21.33 25.59
N ASP A 244 6.50 21.29 26.24
CA ASP A 244 7.52 22.34 26.11
C ASP A 244 8.26 22.23 24.76
N TRP A 245 7.76 22.99 23.78
CA TRP A 245 8.38 23.12 22.45
C TRP A 245 9.30 24.33 22.32
N ASN A 246 9.57 25.10 23.39
CA ASN A 246 10.29 26.37 23.30
C ASN A 246 11.71 26.24 22.72
N LYS A 247 12.27 25.04 22.71
CA LYS A 247 13.59 24.72 22.14
C LYS A 247 13.58 24.56 20.62
N TYR A 248 12.40 24.54 20.00
CA TYR A 248 12.22 24.22 18.58
C TYR A 248 11.40 25.29 17.88
N LYS A 249 11.65 25.47 16.58
CA LYS A 249 10.78 26.30 15.74
C LYS A 249 9.52 25.51 15.42
N THR A 250 8.37 26.01 15.85
CA THR A 250 7.08 25.34 15.66
C THR A 250 6.20 26.10 14.66
N ILE A 251 5.39 25.34 13.93
CA ILE A 251 4.25 25.83 13.16
C ILE A 251 3.02 25.07 13.63
N TRP A 252 1.99 25.80 14.04
CA TRP A 252 0.76 25.26 14.57
C TRP A 252 -0.35 25.25 13.52
N VAL A 253 -0.98 24.09 13.36
CA VAL A 253 -2.21 23.95 12.58
C VAL A 253 -3.41 23.74 13.50
N SER A 254 -4.59 24.24 13.13
CA SER A 254 -5.80 24.06 13.96
C SER A 254 -7.10 24.11 13.16
N LEU A 255 -8.13 23.43 13.66
CA LEU A 255 -9.52 23.56 13.20
C LEU A 255 -10.35 24.42 14.17
N LYS A 256 -9.82 24.77 15.34
CA LYS A 256 -10.55 25.43 16.44
C LYS A 256 -9.98 26.78 16.84
N ASN A 257 -8.67 26.96 16.71
CA ASN A 257 -7.94 28.14 17.12
C ASN A 257 -7.52 28.99 15.91
N LYS A 258 -8.19 30.12 15.72
CA LYS A 258 -7.91 31.08 14.64
C LYS A 258 -6.60 31.87 14.82
N ASN A 259 -5.94 31.74 15.98
CA ASN A 259 -4.64 32.34 16.24
C ASN A 259 -3.46 31.41 15.88
N SER A 260 -3.73 30.17 15.44
CA SER A 260 -2.67 29.27 14.96
C SER A 260 -2.09 29.76 13.64
N ASP A 261 -0.84 29.40 13.34
CA ASP A 261 -0.14 29.80 12.10
C ASP A 261 -0.93 29.44 10.84
N TYR A 262 -1.59 28.28 10.88
CA TYR A 262 -2.56 27.84 9.89
C TYR A 262 -3.84 27.38 10.56
N TYR A 263 -4.98 27.81 10.05
CA TYR A 263 -6.27 27.26 10.47
C TYR A 263 -7.24 27.08 9.30
N ALA A 264 -8.23 26.21 9.50
CA ALA A 264 -9.30 26.00 8.54
C ALA A 264 -10.63 26.56 9.06
N ASP A 265 -11.45 27.07 8.14
CA ASP A 265 -12.84 27.45 8.39
C ASP A 265 -13.73 27.01 7.21
N ASN A 266 -15.04 27.18 7.32
CA ASN A 266 -15.99 26.87 6.25
C ASN A 266 -15.87 25.43 5.71
N ILE A 267 -15.70 24.47 6.62
CA ILE A 267 -15.50 23.05 6.30
C ILE A 267 -16.84 22.41 5.89
N VAL A 268 -16.90 21.94 4.64
CA VAL A 268 -18.07 21.31 4.03
C VAL A 268 -17.66 19.95 3.44
N GLU A 269 -18.47 18.93 3.71
CA GLU A 269 -18.37 17.62 3.05
C GLU A 269 -19.55 17.50 2.08
N LYS A 270 -19.27 17.40 0.78
CA LYS A 270 -20.30 17.37 -0.27
C LYS A 270 -19.84 16.52 -1.46
N ASP A 271 -20.72 15.68 -2.00
CA ASP A 271 -20.48 14.89 -3.22
C ASP A 271 -19.20 14.02 -3.20
N GLY A 272 -18.77 13.57 -2.01
CA GLY A 272 -17.52 12.80 -1.85
C GLY A 272 -16.26 13.66 -1.71
N HIS A 273 -16.42 14.98 -1.67
CA HIS A 273 -15.36 15.96 -1.51
C HIS A 273 -15.38 16.62 -0.13
N LEU A 274 -14.19 16.92 0.38
CA LEU A 274 -13.94 17.72 1.57
C LEU A 274 -13.40 19.07 1.13
N ILE A 275 -14.19 20.10 1.40
CA ILE A 275 -13.97 21.47 0.94
C ILE A 275 -13.82 22.36 2.16
N PHE A 276 -12.79 23.21 2.19
CA PHE A 276 -12.58 24.15 3.30
C PHE A 276 -11.73 25.35 2.88
N GLU A 277 -11.83 26.44 3.63
CA GLU A 277 -10.93 27.60 3.48
C GLU A 277 -9.72 27.45 4.40
N VAL A 278 -8.53 27.75 3.89
CA VAL A 278 -7.29 27.82 4.66
C VAL A 278 -6.92 29.27 4.90
N PHE A 279 -6.50 29.56 6.12
CA PHE A 279 -6.04 30.87 6.56
C PHE A 279 -4.65 30.76 7.17
N SER A 280 -3.80 31.74 6.86
CA SER A 280 -2.53 32.01 7.52
C SER A 280 -2.31 33.52 7.57
N ALA A 281 -1.25 33.99 8.24
CA ALA A 281 -0.89 35.41 8.25
C ALA A 281 -0.65 35.99 6.84
N LYS A 282 -0.32 35.16 5.85
CA LYS A 282 0.06 35.60 4.49
C LYS A 282 -0.98 35.25 3.43
N THR A 283 -1.82 34.24 3.67
CA THR A 283 -2.65 33.66 2.61
C THR A 283 -4.04 33.30 3.09
N LYS A 284 -5.03 33.52 2.23
CA LYS A 284 -6.35 32.90 2.30
C LYS A 284 -6.63 32.23 0.96
N PHE A 285 -7.01 30.95 0.98
CA PHE A 285 -7.32 30.20 -0.23
C PHE A 285 -8.20 28.98 0.07
N LYS A 286 -8.75 28.33 -0.96
CA LYS A 286 -9.74 27.26 -0.80
C LYS A 286 -9.13 25.93 -1.21
N ILE A 287 -9.33 24.90 -0.41
CA ILE A 287 -8.94 23.54 -0.75
C ILE A 287 -10.20 22.70 -1.02
N ASP A 288 -10.11 21.91 -2.08
CA ASP A 288 -11.08 20.88 -2.45
C ASP A 288 -10.33 19.56 -2.62
N ILE A 289 -10.67 18.55 -1.81
CA ILE A 289 -10.05 17.23 -1.84
C ILE A 289 -11.13 16.18 -2.09
N PRO A 290 -10.98 15.27 -3.08
CA PRO A 290 -11.93 14.16 -3.32
C PRO A 290 -11.76 13.02 -2.28
N ILE A 291 -11.96 13.36 -1.02
CA ILE A 291 -11.98 12.46 0.14
C ILE A 291 -12.98 13.01 1.17
N LEU A 292 -13.51 12.16 2.04
CA LEU A 292 -14.40 12.56 3.13
C LEU A 292 -13.71 12.42 4.50
N GLY A 293 -14.30 13.03 5.53
CA GLY A 293 -13.86 12.95 6.92
C GLY A 293 -13.15 14.21 7.39
N LYS A 294 -13.78 14.95 8.32
CA LYS A 294 -13.23 16.19 8.91
C LYS A 294 -11.83 16.03 9.51
N HIS A 295 -11.45 14.84 9.99
CA HIS A 295 -10.08 14.56 10.47
C HIS A 295 -9.02 14.71 9.37
N ASN A 296 -9.40 14.68 8.09
CA ASN A 296 -8.49 14.93 6.98
C ASN A 296 -8.17 16.41 6.79
N VAL A 297 -8.95 17.34 7.36
CA VAL A 297 -8.65 18.78 7.31
C VAL A 297 -7.35 19.09 8.06
N SER A 298 -7.12 18.54 9.25
CA SER A 298 -5.87 18.77 10.00
C SER A 298 -4.66 18.19 9.27
N ASN A 299 -4.80 16.97 8.72
CA ASN A 299 -3.76 16.34 7.90
C ASN A 299 -3.43 17.20 6.65
N ALA A 300 -4.46 17.78 6.02
CA ALA A 300 -4.29 18.65 4.85
C ALA A 300 -3.63 19.99 5.23
N LEU A 301 -4.02 20.61 6.35
CA LEU A 301 -3.35 21.82 6.86
C LEU A 301 -1.87 21.56 7.16
N MET A 302 -1.50 20.39 7.69
CA MET A 302 -0.08 20.03 7.86
C MET A 302 0.64 19.96 6.52
N ALA A 303 0.01 19.39 5.49
CA ALA A 303 0.57 19.33 4.15
C ALA A 303 0.69 20.72 3.50
N VAL A 304 -0.27 21.62 3.74
CA VAL A 304 -0.20 23.02 3.33
C VAL A 304 0.99 23.72 3.99
N ALA A 305 1.11 23.60 5.31
CA ALA A 305 2.21 24.21 6.06
C ALA A 305 3.58 23.72 5.56
N VAL A 306 3.72 22.41 5.30
CA VAL A 306 4.92 21.84 4.69
C VAL A 306 5.16 22.37 3.27
N GLY A 307 4.10 22.54 2.47
CA GLY A 307 4.19 23.13 1.13
C GLY A 307 4.71 24.57 1.16
N ASP A 308 4.18 25.40 2.04
CA ASP A 308 4.61 26.80 2.21
C ASP A 308 6.07 26.88 2.72
N LEU A 309 6.45 26.02 3.67
CA LEU A 309 7.85 25.89 4.12
C LEU A 309 8.84 25.56 2.99
N LEU A 310 8.37 24.88 1.94
CA LEU A 310 9.16 24.54 0.75
C LEU A 310 9.00 25.57 -0.37
N GLY A 311 8.26 26.66 -0.15
CA GLY A 311 8.03 27.71 -1.14
C GLY A 311 7.10 27.31 -2.29
N ILE A 312 6.22 26.33 -2.09
CA ILE A 312 5.22 25.93 -3.07
C ILE A 312 4.08 26.96 -3.06
N SER A 313 3.76 27.53 -4.23
CA SER A 313 2.69 28.54 -4.30
C SER A 313 1.32 27.93 -4.00
N LYS A 314 0.41 28.75 -3.47
CA LYS A 314 -0.96 28.32 -3.12
C LYS A 314 -1.70 27.69 -4.30
N GLU A 315 -1.52 28.20 -5.51
CA GLU A 315 -2.19 27.70 -6.72
C GLU A 315 -1.74 26.27 -7.05
N LYS A 316 -0.46 25.95 -6.81
CA LYS A 316 0.05 24.59 -6.98
C LYS A 316 -0.47 23.65 -5.88
N ILE A 317 -0.58 24.15 -4.64
CA ILE A 317 -1.14 23.37 -3.52
C ILE A 317 -2.60 23.01 -3.81
N GLU A 318 -3.42 23.99 -4.22
CA GLU A 318 -4.82 23.79 -4.62
C GLU A 318 -4.96 22.72 -5.70
N LYS A 319 -4.25 22.91 -6.82
CA LYS A 319 -4.28 21.97 -7.94
C LYS A 319 -3.80 20.57 -7.57
N SER A 320 -2.80 20.46 -6.68
CA SER A 320 -2.34 19.18 -6.16
C SER A 320 -3.45 18.42 -5.43
N PHE A 321 -4.22 19.11 -4.58
CA PHE A 321 -5.33 18.50 -3.85
C PHE A 321 -6.53 18.15 -4.73
N GLU A 322 -6.88 18.99 -5.71
CA GLU A 322 -7.94 18.68 -6.69
C GLU A 322 -7.63 17.38 -7.46
N SER A 323 -6.35 17.12 -7.73
CA SER A 323 -5.89 15.91 -8.42
C SER A 323 -5.64 14.71 -7.49
N TYR A 324 -5.89 14.86 -6.19
CA TYR A 324 -5.68 13.78 -5.23
C TYR A 324 -6.56 12.58 -5.58
N GLN A 325 -6.01 11.38 -5.42
CA GLN A 325 -6.77 10.15 -5.54
C GLN A 325 -6.39 9.25 -4.37
N SER A 326 -7.37 8.94 -3.53
CA SER A 326 -7.24 7.83 -2.59
C SER A 326 -6.95 6.56 -3.38
N THR A 327 -5.99 5.77 -2.90
CA THR A 327 -5.64 4.49 -3.54
C THR A 327 -5.48 3.41 -2.47
N GLY A 328 -5.69 2.16 -2.88
CA GLY A 328 -5.58 1.01 -1.98
C GLY A 328 -6.81 0.84 -1.07
N ILE A 329 -6.57 0.48 0.18
CA ILE A 329 -7.60 0.01 1.12
C ILE A 329 -7.84 0.96 2.31
N ARG A 330 -7.48 2.24 2.16
CA ARG A 330 -7.63 3.29 3.18
C ARG A 330 -8.47 4.42 2.60
N GLN A 331 -9.59 4.73 3.24
CA GLN A 331 -10.47 5.85 2.89
C GLN A 331 -10.65 6.04 1.37
N ASN A 332 -10.87 4.93 0.67
CA ASN A 332 -10.86 4.88 -0.78
C ASN A 332 -12.25 4.55 -1.31
N LEU A 333 -12.91 5.55 -1.90
CA LEU A 333 -14.21 5.39 -2.54
C LEU A 333 -13.99 4.97 -4.00
N VAL A 334 -14.43 3.76 -4.33
CA VAL A 334 -14.23 3.14 -5.65
C VAL A 334 -15.56 2.73 -6.26
N ASN A 335 -15.59 2.64 -7.59
CA ASN A 335 -16.71 2.08 -8.34
C ASN A 335 -16.26 0.82 -9.09
N ILE A 336 -16.81 -0.34 -8.70
CA ILE A 336 -16.44 -1.66 -9.22
C ILE A 336 -17.70 -2.31 -9.76
N GLY A 337 -17.76 -2.60 -11.06
CA GLY A 337 -18.95 -3.24 -11.65
C GLY A 337 -20.27 -2.48 -11.43
N GLY A 338 -20.21 -1.15 -11.21
CA GLY A 338 -21.38 -0.33 -10.89
C GLY A 338 -21.70 -0.22 -9.39
N TYR A 339 -21.03 -1.00 -8.53
CA TYR A 339 -21.13 -0.94 -7.08
C TYR A 339 -20.24 0.19 -6.53
N LYS A 340 -20.81 1.04 -5.68
CA LYS A 340 -20.07 2.13 -5.00
C LYS A 340 -19.57 1.60 -3.66
N ILE A 341 -18.25 1.43 -3.53
CA ILE A 341 -17.63 0.77 -2.39
C ILE A 341 -16.66 1.74 -1.72
N TYR A 342 -16.83 1.95 -0.41
CA TYR A 342 -15.93 2.71 0.43
C TYR A 342 -15.01 1.76 1.19
N LEU A 343 -13.74 1.71 0.78
CA LEU A 343 -12.73 0.84 1.36
C LEU A 343 -11.96 1.54 2.46
N ASP A 344 -12.05 1.02 3.68
CA ASP A 344 -11.21 1.40 4.80
C ASP A 344 -10.74 0.16 5.59
N CYS A 345 -10.37 -0.88 4.84
CA CYS A 345 -10.03 -2.21 5.36
C CYS A 345 -8.61 -2.31 5.95
N TYR A 346 -7.87 -1.21 6.00
CA TYR A 346 -6.44 -1.28 6.33
C TYR A 346 -6.18 -1.72 7.76
N ASN A 347 -6.78 -1.05 8.74
CA ASN A 347 -6.71 -1.47 10.13
C ASN A 347 -7.80 -0.79 10.96
N ASN A 348 -8.04 -1.32 12.14
CA ASN A 348 -8.96 -0.76 13.10
C ASN A 348 -8.45 -1.05 14.51
N THR A 349 -7.77 -0.08 15.11
CA THR A 349 -7.18 -0.17 16.47
C THR A 349 -7.88 0.74 17.46
N ASP A 350 -8.99 1.34 17.05
CA ASP A 350 -9.67 2.39 17.82
C ASP A 350 -11.17 2.31 17.54
N ALA A 351 -11.99 2.44 18.59
CA ALA A 351 -13.43 2.33 18.49
C ALA A 351 -14.02 3.51 17.71
N GLU A 352 -13.53 4.71 17.99
CA GLU A 352 -13.91 5.95 17.33
C GLU A 352 -13.57 5.94 15.84
N ALA A 353 -12.46 5.30 15.45
CA ALA A 353 -12.10 5.18 14.04
C ALA A 353 -13.08 4.29 13.26
N LEU A 354 -13.67 3.27 13.90
CA LEU A 354 -14.72 2.45 13.29
C LEU A 354 -16.01 3.27 13.10
N VAL A 355 -16.40 4.02 14.12
CA VAL A 355 -17.59 4.91 14.09
C VAL A 355 -17.43 5.98 13.01
N GLY A 356 -16.30 6.68 12.96
CA GLY A 356 -16.05 7.73 11.98
C GLY A 356 -16.11 7.24 10.53
N ALA A 357 -15.73 5.98 10.26
CA ALA A 357 -15.88 5.39 8.92
C ALA A 357 -17.36 5.15 8.55
N ILE A 358 -18.19 4.78 9.53
CA ILE A 358 -19.63 4.60 9.34
C ILE A 358 -20.31 5.97 9.18
N GLU A 359 -19.93 6.99 9.93
CA GLU A 359 -20.43 8.36 9.75
C GLU A 359 -20.12 8.92 8.35
N VAL A 360 -18.98 8.54 7.77
CA VAL A 360 -18.67 8.86 6.36
C VAL A 360 -19.64 8.14 5.42
N LEU A 361 -19.95 6.86 5.66
CA LEU A 361 -20.95 6.12 4.87
C LEU A 361 -22.34 6.76 4.94
N GLU A 362 -22.77 7.26 6.10
CA GLU A 362 -24.07 7.94 6.26
C GLU A 362 -24.22 9.16 5.35
N LYS A 363 -23.11 9.84 5.05
CA LYS A 363 -23.06 11.05 4.22
C LYS A 363 -22.94 10.77 2.72
N LEU A 364 -22.62 9.53 2.33
CA LEU A 364 -22.50 9.18 0.92
C LEU A 364 -23.87 9.21 0.23
N GLU A 365 -23.88 9.74 -0.98
CA GLU A 365 -25.03 9.69 -1.88
C GLU A 365 -25.31 8.25 -2.31
N VAL A 366 -26.58 7.84 -2.17
CA VAL A 366 -27.11 6.52 -2.53
C VAL A 366 -28.13 6.71 -3.66
N LYS A 367 -28.11 5.81 -4.65
CA LYS A 367 -29.08 5.87 -5.75
C LYS A 367 -30.49 5.62 -5.21
N LYS A 368 -31.51 6.14 -5.90
CA LYS A 368 -32.91 5.95 -5.51
C LYS A 368 -33.23 4.46 -5.35
N GLY A 369 -33.70 4.07 -4.17
CA GLY A 369 -34.01 2.68 -3.82
C GLY A 369 -32.81 1.81 -3.43
N GLY A 370 -31.60 2.37 -3.39
CA GLY A 370 -30.42 1.71 -2.85
C GLY A 370 -30.28 1.87 -1.33
N LYS A 371 -29.36 1.09 -0.76
CA LYS A 371 -29.09 0.97 0.67
C LYS A 371 -27.69 1.44 1.05
N ARG A 372 -27.50 1.87 2.28
CA ARG A 372 -26.20 2.01 2.96
C ARG A 372 -25.91 0.74 3.73
N VAL A 373 -24.83 0.06 3.36
CA VAL A 373 -24.47 -1.25 3.89
C VAL A 373 -23.09 -1.18 4.54
N ALA A 374 -22.98 -1.50 5.82
CA ALA A 374 -21.70 -1.53 6.51
C ALA A 374 -21.22 -2.97 6.68
N VAL A 375 -20.09 -3.32 6.08
CA VAL A 375 -19.38 -4.58 6.33
C VAL A 375 -18.22 -4.28 7.27
N ILE A 376 -18.35 -4.69 8.53
CA ILE A 376 -17.43 -4.32 9.60
C ILE A 376 -16.82 -5.55 10.29
N SER A 377 -15.65 -5.37 10.88
CA SER A 377 -15.03 -6.35 11.76
C SER A 377 -14.62 -5.73 13.09
N ASP A 378 -14.13 -6.58 13.99
CA ASP A 378 -13.58 -6.20 15.29
C ASP A 378 -12.54 -5.06 15.24
N VAL A 379 -12.46 -4.34 16.35
CA VAL A 379 -11.35 -3.48 16.74
C VAL A 379 -10.26 -4.36 17.36
N ASN A 380 -9.01 -4.21 16.91
CA ASN A 380 -7.88 -4.94 17.44
C ASN A 380 -6.70 -3.99 17.73
N ILE A 381 -6.24 -4.00 18.98
CA ILE A 381 -5.14 -3.17 19.50
C ILE A 381 -3.79 -3.92 19.59
N GLY A 382 -3.64 -5.02 18.86
CA GLY A 382 -2.39 -5.80 18.79
C GLY A 382 -2.41 -7.01 19.72
N ASP A 383 -1.29 -7.30 20.36
CA ASP A 383 -1.10 -8.46 21.25
C ASP A 383 -1.68 -8.23 22.66
N ALA A 384 -2.75 -7.45 22.77
CA ALA A 384 -3.42 -7.21 24.03
C ALA A 384 -4.11 -8.48 24.56
N ASP A 385 -4.31 -8.53 25.88
CA ASP A 385 -5.09 -9.60 26.50
C ASP A 385 -6.54 -9.63 25.98
N LYS A 386 -7.16 -10.80 26.13
CA LYS A 386 -8.51 -11.07 25.61
C LYS A 386 -9.54 -10.10 26.18
N ASP A 387 -9.49 -9.81 27.48
CA ASP A 387 -10.48 -8.95 28.15
C ASP A 387 -10.47 -7.52 27.61
N LYS A 388 -9.28 -6.96 27.33
CA LYS A 388 -9.18 -5.64 26.68
C LYS A 388 -9.76 -5.64 25.27
N LEU A 389 -9.47 -6.69 24.49
CA LEU A 389 -10.03 -6.83 23.15
C LEU A 389 -11.56 -6.93 23.19
N ILE A 390 -12.12 -7.67 24.16
CA ILE A 390 -13.57 -7.73 24.36
C ILE A 390 -14.13 -6.36 24.76
N ASN A 391 -13.51 -5.67 25.73
CA ASN A 391 -13.98 -4.37 26.22
C ASN A 391 -13.95 -3.27 25.14
N ILE A 392 -12.91 -3.21 24.30
CA ILE A 392 -12.86 -2.21 23.22
C ILE A 392 -13.90 -2.49 22.13
N ASN A 393 -14.18 -3.77 21.84
CA ASN A 393 -15.24 -4.14 20.89
C ASN A 393 -16.63 -3.89 21.45
N LYS A 394 -16.83 -4.09 22.75
CA LYS A 394 -18.04 -3.70 23.46
C LYS A 394 -18.28 -2.19 23.34
N ARG A 395 -17.29 -1.37 23.70
CA ARG A 395 -17.36 0.10 23.54
C ARG A 395 -17.66 0.51 22.10
N ALA A 396 -16.99 -0.11 21.12
CA ALA A 396 -17.24 0.19 19.71
C ALA A 396 -18.68 -0.13 19.31
N GLY A 397 -19.23 -1.26 19.77
CA GLY A 397 -20.60 -1.65 19.50
C GLY A 397 -21.61 -0.71 20.17
N GLU A 398 -21.37 -0.32 21.42
CA GLU A 398 -22.17 0.68 22.13
C GLU A 398 -22.17 2.03 21.41
N LEU A 399 -21.00 2.52 20.96
CA LEU A 399 -20.90 3.76 20.20
C LEU A 399 -21.71 3.68 18.90
N ILE A 400 -21.55 2.61 18.11
CA ILE A 400 -22.29 2.43 16.85
C ILE A 400 -23.79 2.34 17.11
N ALA A 401 -24.21 1.60 18.14
CA ALA A 401 -25.61 1.46 18.52
C ALA A 401 -26.27 2.79 18.86
N ASN A 402 -25.51 3.74 19.42
CA ASN A 402 -26.01 5.02 19.91
C ASN A 402 -25.86 6.19 18.92
N THR A 403 -24.84 6.17 18.05
CA THR A 403 -24.46 7.34 17.22
C THR A 403 -24.87 7.20 15.77
N VAL A 404 -24.86 5.99 15.23
CA VAL A 404 -25.21 5.72 13.83
C VAL A 404 -26.72 5.67 13.71
N SER A 405 -27.29 6.26 12.66
CA SER A 405 -28.74 6.32 12.46
C SER A 405 -29.16 5.88 11.05
N ASN A 406 -28.42 6.28 10.02
CA ASN A 406 -28.76 6.15 8.61
C ASN A 406 -27.97 5.02 7.93
N ILE A 407 -28.07 3.79 8.46
CA ILE A 407 -27.47 2.58 7.89
C ILE A 407 -28.52 1.48 7.84
N ASP A 408 -28.75 0.92 6.65
CA ASP A 408 -29.83 -0.02 6.36
C ASP A 408 -29.48 -1.47 6.73
N LEU A 409 -28.22 -1.87 6.53
CA LEU A 409 -27.72 -3.21 6.79
C LEU A 409 -26.33 -3.17 7.41
N ILE A 410 -26.08 -3.99 8.44
CA ILE A 410 -24.75 -4.15 9.05
C ILE A 410 -24.37 -5.64 9.04
N PHE A 411 -23.24 -5.96 8.44
CA PHE A 411 -22.62 -7.28 8.49
C PHE A 411 -21.36 -7.22 9.37
N CYS A 412 -21.40 -7.87 10.53
CA CYS A 412 -20.27 -8.04 11.43
C CYS A 412 -19.53 -9.35 11.10
N PHE A 413 -18.21 -9.29 10.96
CA PHE A 413 -17.39 -10.43 10.59
C PHE A 413 -16.17 -10.59 11.49
N GLY A 414 -15.97 -11.79 12.05
CA GLY A 414 -14.76 -12.08 12.83
C GLY A 414 -14.96 -13.19 13.85
N ASP A 415 -14.10 -13.24 14.87
CA ASP A 415 -14.22 -14.15 16.00
C ASP A 415 -15.10 -13.54 17.11
N GLU A 416 -14.97 -14.07 18.33
CA GLU A 416 -15.64 -13.61 19.55
C GLU A 416 -15.55 -12.09 19.79
N CYS A 417 -14.49 -11.41 19.34
CA CYS A 417 -14.40 -9.95 19.43
C CYS A 417 -15.42 -9.26 18.51
N ALA A 418 -15.61 -9.78 17.29
CA ALA A 418 -16.60 -9.26 16.36
C ALA A 418 -18.03 -9.67 16.77
N GLU A 419 -18.19 -10.80 17.45
CA GLU A 419 -19.45 -11.21 18.06
C GLU A 419 -19.87 -10.27 19.19
N THR A 420 -18.93 -9.89 20.06
CA THR A 420 -19.16 -8.89 21.12
C THR A 420 -19.61 -7.56 20.51
N LEU A 421 -18.90 -7.07 19.50
CA LEU A 421 -19.27 -5.89 18.73
C LEU A 421 -20.70 -6.01 18.17
N TYR A 422 -21.01 -7.15 17.54
CA TYR A 422 -22.33 -7.43 16.99
C TYR A 422 -23.44 -7.40 18.05
N ASN A 423 -23.25 -8.06 19.19
CA ASN A 423 -24.26 -8.17 20.24
C ASN A 423 -24.68 -6.79 20.77
N GLU A 424 -23.71 -5.89 20.98
CA GLU A 424 -24.00 -4.52 21.42
C GLU A 424 -24.78 -3.72 20.36
N ILE A 425 -24.43 -3.87 19.07
CA ILE A 425 -25.16 -3.18 17.98
C ILE A 425 -26.58 -3.75 17.84
N ALA A 426 -26.72 -5.08 17.86
CA ALA A 426 -27.99 -5.79 17.72
C ALA A 426 -28.95 -5.54 18.89
N SER A 427 -28.44 -5.14 20.07
CA SER A 427 -29.27 -4.76 21.22
C SER A 427 -30.18 -3.55 20.95
N LYS A 428 -29.81 -2.67 20.01
CA LYS A 428 -30.57 -1.45 19.68
C LYS A 428 -30.96 -1.34 18.21
N ARG A 429 -30.35 -2.12 17.32
CA ARG A 429 -30.59 -2.05 15.87
C ARG A 429 -31.11 -3.38 15.33
N LYS A 430 -32.04 -3.27 14.38
CA LYS A 430 -32.47 -4.38 13.52
C LYS A 430 -31.56 -4.47 12.29
N ASN A 431 -31.64 -5.57 11.55
CA ASN A 431 -30.87 -5.82 10.32
C ASN A 431 -29.35 -5.79 10.50
N VAL A 432 -28.90 -6.33 11.63
CA VAL A 432 -27.50 -6.59 11.96
C VAL A 432 -27.30 -8.10 11.89
N TYR A 433 -26.23 -8.54 11.22
CA TYR A 433 -25.92 -9.95 11.04
C TYR A 433 -24.48 -10.20 11.46
N TYR A 434 -24.20 -11.39 11.96
CA TYR A 434 -22.86 -11.79 12.38
C TYR A 434 -22.50 -13.15 11.79
N SER A 435 -21.29 -13.25 11.25
CA SER A 435 -20.70 -14.53 10.86
C SER A 435 -19.21 -14.56 11.17
N ASN A 436 -18.73 -15.73 11.58
CA ASN A 436 -17.30 -16.04 11.63
C ASN A 436 -16.80 -16.71 10.34
N SER A 437 -17.70 -17.03 9.41
CA SER A 437 -17.41 -17.62 8.10
C SER A 437 -17.40 -16.55 7.02
N ARG A 438 -16.27 -16.43 6.33
CA ARG A 438 -16.16 -15.50 5.20
C ARG A 438 -16.97 -15.96 3.99
N GLU A 439 -17.17 -17.26 3.84
CA GLU A 439 -18.03 -17.78 2.79
C GLU A 439 -19.47 -17.32 3.00
N GLU A 440 -19.98 -17.44 4.22
CA GLU A 440 -21.31 -16.96 4.60
C GLU A 440 -21.42 -15.43 4.42
N LEU A 441 -20.43 -14.67 4.92
CA LEU A 441 -20.37 -13.22 4.68
C LEU A 441 -20.43 -12.88 3.19
N ASN A 442 -19.64 -13.56 2.36
CA ASN A 442 -19.61 -13.33 0.91
C ASN A 442 -20.97 -13.63 0.27
N ASN A 443 -21.66 -14.68 0.72
CA ASN A 443 -22.98 -15.05 0.21
C ASN A 443 -24.03 -14.00 0.60
N TRP A 444 -24.05 -13.56 1.86
CA TRP A 444 -24.93 -12.47 2.29
C TRP A 444 -24.72 -11.20 1.48
N ILE A 445 -23.47 -10.82 1.22
CA ILE A 445 -23.20 -9.63 0.40
C ILE A 445 -23.75 -9.84 -1.02
N LYS A 446 -23.53 -11.00 -1.65
CA LYS A 446 -24.05 -11.29 -3.00
C LYS A 446 -25.58 -11.29 -3.08
N GLU A 447 -26.24 -11.77 -2.03
CA GLU A 447 -27.70 -11.88 -1.97
C GLU A 447 -28.37 -10.54 -1.65
N ASN A 448 -27.73 -9.69 -0.85
CA ASN A 448 -28.37 -8.51 -0.27
C ASN A 448 -27.88 -7.17 -0.83
N VAL A 449 -26.72 -7.14 -1.50
CA VAL A 449 -26.08 -5.90 -2.00
C VAL A 449 -26.18 -5.81 -3.52
N THR A 450 -26.62 -4.65 -4.01
CA THR A 450 -26.82 -4.33 -5.42
C THR A 450 -25.97 -3.13 -5.87
N SER A 451 -25.91 -2.86 -7.17
CA SER A 451 -25.18 -1.71 -7.74
C SER A 451 -25.87 -0.34 -7.50
N ASN A 452 -27.03 -0.33 -6.83
CA ASN A 452 -27.66 0.90 -6.34
C ASN A 452 -27.21 1.27 -4.93
N ASP A 453 -26.60 0.32 -4.21
CA ASP A 453 -26.19 0.48 -2.82
C ASP A 453 -24.82 1.15 -2.72
N VAL A 454 -24.50 1.61 -1.50
CA VAL A 454 -23.17 2.04 -1.10
C VAL A 454 -22.70 1.18 0.05
N THR A 455 -21.55 0.53 -0.13
CA THR A 455 -21.00 -0.43 0.84
C THR A 455 -19.73 0.08 1.50
N LEU A 456 -19.64 0.09 2.82
CA LEU A 456 -18.39 0.29 3.57
C LEU A 456 -17.74 -1.05 3.87
N TYR A 457 -16.40 -1.11 3.81
CA TYR A 457 -15.61 -2.20 4.38
C TYR A 457 -14.58 -1.65 5.37
N LYS A 458 -14.72 -1.94 6.67
CA LYS A 458 -13.86 -1.41 7.75
C LYS A 458 -13.57 -2.48 8.79
N GLY A 459 -12.31 -2.68 9.17
CA GLY A 459 -11.99 -3.72 10.15
C GLY A 459 -10.52 -3.83 10.51
N ALA A 460 -10.23 -4.63 11.53
CA ALA A 460 -8.86 -4.98 11.91
C ALA A 460 -8.11 -5.64 10.74
N PHE A 461 -6.83 -5.29 10.58
CA PHE A 461 -6.01 -5.77 9.46
C PHE A 461 -6.02 -7.31 9.35
N ARG A 462 -5.99 -8.01 10.49
CA ARG A 462 -6.02 -9.49 10.56
C ARG A 462 -7.23 -10.13 9.88
N ARG A 463 -8.35 -9.41 9.72
CA ARG A 463 -9.57 -9.94 9.09
C ARG A 463 -9.54 -9.90 7.57
N ARG A 464 -8.70 -9.01 7.02
CA ARG A 464 -8.48 -8.83 5.59
C ARG A 464 -9.80 -8.64 4.82
N LEU A 465 -10.65 -7.70 5.23
CA LEU A 465 -11.93 -7.45 4.53
C LEU A 465 -11.77 -7.05 3.06
N GLN A 466 -10.60 -6.55 2.64
CA GLN A 466 -10.26 -6.38 1.24
C GLN A 466 -10.31 -7.69 0.42
N ARG A 467 -10.11 -8.85 1.06
CA ARG A 467 -10.29 -10.17 0.42
C ARG A 467 -11.76 -10.47 0.17
N THR A 468 -12.66 -10.06 1.07
CA THR A 468 -14.11 -10.16 0.85
C THR A 468 -14.50 -9.35 -0.38
N VAL A 469 -13.98 -8.13 -0.50
CA VAL A 469 -14.20 -7.28 -1.69
C VAL A 469 -13.69 -7.99 -2.95
N ASP A 470 -12.47 -8.52 -2.92
CA ASP A 470 -11.90 -9.25 -4.06
C ASP A 470 -12.70 -10.50 -4.45
N GLN A 471 -13.21 -11.25 -3.47
CA GLN A 471 -13.97 -12.49 -3.71
C GLN A 471 -15.40 -12.23 -4.18
N VAL A 472 -16.03 -11.15 -3.70
CA VAL A 472 -17.40 -10.80 -4.06
C VAL A 472 -17.45 -10.08 -5.41
N TYR A 473 -16.58 -9.09 -5.59
CA TYR A 473 -16.65 -8.18 -6.73
C TYR A 473 -15.63 -8.50 -7.83
N GLY A 474 -14.74 -9.47 -7.61
CA GLY A 474 -13.68 -9.78 -8.57
C GLY A 474 -12.71 -8.60 -8.68
N THR A 475 -12.01 -8.28 -7.60
CA THR A 475 -10.98 -7.23 -7.57
C THR A 475 -9.64 -7.77 -7.05
N CYS A 476 -8.64 -6.89 -6.97
CA CYS A 476 -7.28 -7.20 -6.54
C CYS A 476 -6.77 -6.30 -5.40
N PHE A 477 -7.62 -5.82 -4.49
CA PHE A 477 -7.17 -4.96 -3.37
C PHE A 477 -6.31 -5.70 -2.35
N SER A 478 -6.47 -7.01 -2.20
CA SER A 478 -5.59 -7.86 -1.42
C SER A 478 -4.19 -7.97 -2.03
N THR A 479 -4.00 -7.59 -3.29
CA THR A 479 -2.69 -7.51 -3.95
C THR A 479 -1.88 -6.27 -3.53
N ALA A 480 -1.85 -5.99 -2.22
CA ALA A 480 -0.69 -5.32 -1.64
C ALA A 480 0.46 -6.32 -1.67
N ALA A 481 0.92 -6.66 -2.87
CA ALA A 481 2.09 -7.47 -3.07
C ALA A 481 3.23 -6.84 -2.27
N SER A 482 4.05 -7.67 -1.63
CA SER A 482 5.30 -7.22 -1.05
C SER A 482 5.99 -6.26 -2.02
N THR A 483 6.52 -5.14 -1.52
CA THR A 483 7.29 -4.16 -2.32
C THR A 483 8.60 -4.73 -2.88
N ASN A 484 8.86 -6.00 -2.56
CA ASN A 484 10.02 -6.75 -2.98
C ASN A 484 9.73 -7.51 -4.26
N ASP A 485 10.36 -7.03 -5.33
CA ASP A 485 10.46 -7.78 -6.57
C ASP A 485 11.47 -8.93 -6.39
N PHE A 486 11.04 -10.13 -6.76
CA PHE A 486 11.82 -11.35 -6.90
C PHE A 486 11.98 -11.69 -8.38
N PHE A 487 12.94 -12.54 -8.72
CA PHE A 487 13.30 -12.83 -10.10
C PHE A 487 13.54 -14.32 -10.28
N THR A 488 12.99 -14.87 -11.35
CA THR A 488 13.45 -16.09 -12.03
C THR A 488 14.15 -15.68 -13.32
N ASP A 489 14.56 -16.64 -14.14
CA ASP A 489 15.17 -16.36 -15.45
C ASP A 489 14.23 -15.57 -16.37
N ASN A 490 12.94 -15.91 -16.35
CA ASN A 490 11.94 -15.37 -17.28
C ASN A 490 10.93 -14.44 -16.63
N TYR A 491 10.87 -14.35 -15.29
CA TYR A 491 9.85 -13.56 -14.61
C TYR A 491 10.40 -12.77 -13.44
N LYS A 492 10.02 -11.51 -13.38
CA LYS A 492 9.98 -10.72 -12.15
C LYS A 492 8.63 -10.95 -11.49
N TYR A 493 8.59 -11.25 -10.19
CA TYR A 493 7.35 -11.51 -9.46
C TYR A 493 7.37 -10.89 -8.06
N ARG A 494 6.21 -10.77 -7.42
CA ARG A 494 6.06 -10.34 -6.02
C ARG A 494 5.24 -11.35 -5.25
N ILE A 495 5.59 -11.57 -3.98
CA ILE A 495 4.78 -12.38 -3.06
C ILE A 495 3.59 -11.53 -2.61
N ILE A 496 2.38 -12.09 -2.70
CA ILE A 496 1.12 -11.39 -2.39
C ILE A 496 0.75 -11.49 -0.91
N ASP A 497 1.12 -12.56 -0.20
CA ASP A 497 0.94 -12.67 1.26
C ASP A 497 1.88 -13.73 1.88
N GLU A 498 2.41 -13.45 3.07
CA GLU A 498 3.15 -14.39 3.95
C GLU A 498 2.24 -14.96 5.06
N THR A 499 0.97 -14.55 5.12
CA THR A 499 0.07 -14.87 6.22
C THR A 499 -1.37 -15.03 5.72
N ILE A 500 -1.85 -16.28 5.54
CA ILE A 500 -3.19 -16.78 5.94
C ILE A 500 -3.46 -18.16 5.30
N HIS A 501 -3.72 -19.15 6.17
CA HIS A 501 -4.27 -20.50 5.98
C HIS A 501 -3.66 -21.43 4.90
N ASP A 502 -3.24 -22.62 5.36
CA ASP A 502 -2.64 -23.77 4.63
C ASP A 502 -1.17 -23.68 4.19
N ASN A 503 -0.36 -22.78 4.75
CA ASN A 503 1.06 -22.63 4.40
C ASN A 503 1.34 -22.33 2.91
N GLU A 504 0.33 -22.05 2.09
CA GLU A 504 0.50 -21.80 0.66
C GLU A 504 0.84 -20.32 0.39
N LYS A 505 2.01 -20.08 -0.20
CA LYS A 505 2.45 -18.75 -0.62
C LYS A 505 1.96 -18.45 -2.04
N LEU A 506 1.40 -17.25 -2.23
CA LEU A 506 0.91 -16.77 -3.53
C LEU A 506 1.83 -15.70 -4.11
N VAL A 507 1.97 -15.69 -5.44
CA VAL A 507 2.76 -14.70 -6.18
C VAL A 507 2.00 -14.02 -7.32
N SER A 508 2.38 -12.77 -7.63
CA SER A 508 1.96 -12.03 -8.82
C SER A 508 3.15 -11.84 -9.75
N LEU A 509 2.99 -12.14 -11.05
CA LEU A 509 4.03 -11.87 -12.04
C LEU A 509 4.01 -10.39 -12.42
N ILE A 510 5.11 -9.69 -12.27
CA ILE A 510 5.17 -8.24 -12.47
C ILE A 510 5.83 -7.87 -13.80
N GLN A 511 6.71 -8.72 -14.31
CA GLN A 511 7.37 -8.51 -15.60
C GLN A 511 7.85 -9.84 -16.18
N TYR A 512 7.64 -10.04 -17.46
CA TYR A 512 8.28 -11.10 -18.23
C TYR A 512 9.59 -10.56 -18.81
N THR A 513 10.67 -11.31 -18.59
CA THR A 513 12.05 -11.00 -19.02
C THR A 513 12.56 -11.95 -20.08
N GLY A 514 11.78 -12.97 -20.44
CA GLY A 514 12.10 -13.91 -21.50
C GLY A 514 12.06 -13.30 -22.89
N ASN A 515 12.46 -14.10 -23.88
CA ASN A 515 12.54 -13.72 -25.30
C ASN A 515 11.81 -14.71 -26.22
N GLU A 516 11.09 -15.67 -25.64
CA GLU A 516 10.36 -16.70 -26.36
C GLU A 516 9.16 -16.11 -27.11
N GLU A 517 8.86 -16.67 -28.29
CA GLU A 517 7.66 -16.30 -29.07
C GLU A 517 6.42 -17.04 -28.57
N GLU A 518 6.60 -18.22 -27.98
CA GLU A 518 5.54 -18.99 -27.31
C GLU A 518 5.85 -19.10 -25.83
N VAL A 519 4.93 -18.63 -24.99
CA VAL A 519 5.13 -18.54 -23.54
C VAL A 519 4.10 -19.37 -22.80
N GLU A 520 4.56 -20.31 -21.98
CA GLU A 520 3.74 -20.94 -20.95
C GLU A 520 3.97 -20.23 -19.61
N ILE A 521 2.96 -19.52 -19.14
CA ILE A 521 3.00 -18.89 -17.81
C ILE A 521 2.79 -19.98 -16.77
N PRO A 522 3.75 -20.19 -15.86
CA PRO A 522 3.68 -21.31 -14.93
C PRO A 522 2.56 -21.11 -13.89
N SER A 523 1.96 -22.21 -13.42
CA SER A 523 1.04 -22.21 -12.28
C SER A 523 1.76 -22.01 -10.94
N GLU A 524 3.07 -22.28 -10.89
CA GLU A 524 3.91 -22.15 -9.70
C GLU A 524 5.30 -21.58 -10.04
N ILE A 525 5.86 -20.78 -9.13
CA ILE A 525 7.24 -20.29 -9.19
C ILE A 525 7.88 -20.52 -7.83
N GLU A 526 9.05 -21.18 -7.79
CA GLU A 526 9.80 -21.43 -6.55
C GLU A 526 8.95 -22.11 -5.45
N GLY A 527 8.05 -23.02 -5.85
CA GLY A 527 7.12 -23.72 -4.94
C GLY A 527 5.97 -22.85 -4.42
N MET A 528 5.72 -21.69 -5.04
CA MET A 528 4.64 -20.77 -4.69
C MET A 528 3.65 -20.65 -5.84
N LYS A 529 2.35 -20.66 -5.55
CA LYS A 529 1.31 -20.60 -6.58
C LYS A 529 1.24 -19.22 -7.23
N VAL A 530 1.21 -19.18 -8.55
CA VAL A 530 1.00 -17.95 -9.31
C VAL A 530 -0.48 -17.62 -9.30
N PHE A 531 -0.83 -16.50 -8.69
CA PHE A 531 -2.20 -16.03 -8.53
C PHE A 531 -2.62 -15.07 -9.66
N SER A 532 -1.69 -14.26 -10.16
CA SER A 532 -2.01 -13.22 -11.15
C SER A 532 -0.88 -12.97 -12.15
N VAL A 533 -1.28 -12.63 -13.37
CA VAL A 533 -0.43 -11.93 -14.33
C VAL A 533 -0.59 -10.44 -14.05
N GLY A 534 0.37 -9.88 -13.31
CA GLY A 534 0.33 -8.53 -12.79
C GLY A 534 0.45 -7.44 -13.85
N SER A 535 0.20 -6.21 -13.41
CA SER A 535 0.11 -5.07 -14.31
C SER A 535 1.40 -4.83 -15.09
N LYS A 536 1.28 -4.59 -16.40
CA LYS A 536 2.38 -4.42 -17.36
C LYS A 536 3.29 -5.64 -17.54
N CYS A 537 2.94 -6.83 -17.03
CA CYS A 537 3.84 -7.99 -17.04
C CYS A 537 4.46 -8.28 -18.42
N PHE A 538 3.65 -8.24 -19.48
CA PHE A 538 4.04 -8.45 -20.88
C PHE A 538 3.91 -7.18 -21.74
N ALA A 539 3.61 -6.01 -21.17
CA ALA A 539 3.27 -4.84 -21.96
C ALA A 539 4.39 -4.43 -22.94
N ASN A 540 3.99 -4.11 -24.17
CA ASN A 540 4.83 -3.75 -25.31
C ASN A 540 5.76 -4.88 -25.79
N ASN A 541 5.46 -6.14 -25.45
CA ASN A 541 6.19 -7.26 -26.00
C ASN A 541 5.76 -7.51 -27.45
N SER A 542 6.60 -7.12 -28.40
CA SER A 542 6.35 -7.27 -29.84
C SER A 542 6.77 -8.63 -30.42
N LYS A 543 7.27 -9.55 -29.59
CA LYS A 543 7.75 -10.88 -30.02
C LYS A 543 6.79 -12.00 -29.69
N ILE A 544 6.08 -11.94 -28.57
CA ILE A 544 5.18 -13.02 -28.17
C ILE A 544 4.05 -13.20 -29.18
N ILE A 545 3.90 -14.42 -29.67
CA ILE A 545 2.89 -14.85 -30.64
C ILE A 545 1.80 -15.64 -29.91
N ARG A 546 2.18 -16.48 -28.94
CA ARG A 546 1.23 -17.34 -28.20
C ARG A 546 1.51 -17.31 -26.71
N VAL A 547 0.45 -17.24 -25.91
CA VAL A 547 0.55 -17.32 -24.45
C VAL A 547 -0.42 -18.38 -23.92
N LYS A 548 0.08 -19.33 -23.15
CA LYS A 548 -0.74 -20.26 -22.38
C LYS A 548 -0.62 -19.92 -20.89
N ILE A 549 -1.74 -19.61 -20.25
CA ILE A 549 -1.76 -19.18 -18.86
C ILE A 549 -2.02 -20.39 -17.95
N GLY A 550 -1.10 -20.63 -17.01
CA GLY A 550 -1.15 -21.77 -16.09
C GLY A 550 -2.38 -21.80 -15.18
N ASN A 551 -2.76 -23.01 -14.76
CA ASN A 551 -3.88 -23.24 -13.85
C ASN A 551 -3.67 -22.55 -12.49
N GLY A 552 -4.76 -22.16 -11.82
CA GLY A 552 -4.72 -21.51 -10.51
C GLY A 552 -4.55 -19.98 -10.58
N ILE A 553 -4.13 -19.45 -11.73
CA ILE A 553 -4.12 -18.02 -11.99
C ILE A 553 -5.57 -17.53 -12.06
N SER A 554 -5.90 -16.56 -11.19
CA SER A 554 -7.25 -16.00 -11.07
C SER A 554 -7.38 -14.70 -11.87
N ASN A 555 -6.30 -13.92 -12.02
CA ASN A 555 -6.40 -12.55 -12.51
C ASN A 555 -5.35 -12.23 -13.59
N ILE A 556 -5.78 -11.50 -14.62
CA ILE A 556 -4.90 -10.76 -15.54
C ILE A 556 -5.12 -9.28 -15.21
N ASP A 557 -4.12 -8.64 -14.61
CA ASP A 557 -4.25 -7.27 -14.13
C ASP A 557 -4.19 -6.24 -15.28
N ASN A 558 -4.42 -4.97 -14.92
CA ASN A 558 -4.45 -3.85 -15.85
C ASN A 558 -3.21 -3.82 -16.76
N ILE A 559 -3.42 -3.55 -18.05
CA ILE A 559 -2.38 -3.39 -19.07
C ILE A 559 -1.36 -4.53 -19.13
N ALA A 560 -1.68 -5.73 -18.64
CA ALA A 560 -0.76 -6.88 -18.58
C ALA A 560 -0.12 -7.22 -19.93
N PHE A 561 -0.88 -7.22 -21.03
CA PHE A 561 -0.44 -7.50 -22.40
C PHE A 561 -0.67 -6.30 -23.35
N MET A 562 -0.76 -5.07 -22.82
CA MET A 562 -1.01 -3.90 -23.66
C MET A 562 0.10 -3.76 -24.72
N ASN A 563 -0.25 -3.49 -25.97
CA ASN A 563 0.66 -3.36 -27.12
C ASN A 563 1.47 -4.62 -27.45
N CYS A 564 0.98 -5.82 -27.11
CA CYS A 564 1.56 -7.06 -27.63
C CYS A 564 1.12 -7.31 -29.07
N THR A 565 1.67 -6.54 -30.01
CA THR A 565 1.17 -6.46 -31.40
C THR A 565 1.34 -7.74 -32.21
N ALA A 566 2.25 -8.63 -31.81
CA ALA A 566 2.48 -9.93 -32.43
C ALA A 566 1.59 -11.06 -31.86
N LEU A 567 0.91 -10.82 -30.73
CA LEU A 567 0.16 -11.83 -30.01
C LEU A 567 -1.08 -12.25 -30.82
N LYS A 568 -1.15 -13.54 -31.16
CA LYS A 568 -2.22 -14.14 -31.98
C LYS A 568 -3.19 -14.98 -31.17
N GLU A 569 -2.73 -15.60 -30.09
CA GLU A 569 -3.52 -16.56 -29.32
C GLU A 569 -3.18 -16.49 -27.83
N VAL A 570 -4.23 -16.55 -27.00
CA VAL A 570 -4.12 -16.65 -25.55
C VAL A 570 -5.02 -17.77 -25.04
N VAL A 571 -4.43 -18.76 -24.37
CA VAL A 571 -5.15 -19.83 -23.71
C VAL A 571 -5.31 -19.48 -22.22
N LEU A 572 -6.55 -19.25 -21.78
CA LEU A 572 -6.89 -18.85 -20.41
C LEU A 572 -7.19 -20.07 -19.52
N PRO A 573 -6.83 -20.07 -18.22
CA PRO A 573 -7.17 -21.17 -17.32
C PRO A 573 -8.62 -21.06 -16.84
N ASN A 574 -9.24 -22.20 -16.51
CA ASN A 574 -10.60 -22.25 -15.97
C ASN A 574 -10.78 -21.52 -14.62
N SER A 575 -9.68 -21.26 -13.91
CA SER A 575 -9.64 -20.51 -12.66
C SER A 575 -9.73 -19.00 -12.85
N LEU A 576 -9.54 -18.48 -14.07
CA LEU A 576 -9.48 -17.05 -14.32
C LEU A 576 -10.86 -16.40 -14.11
N LYS A 577 -10.88 -15.32 -13.33
CA LYS A 577 -12.06 -14.54 -12.98
C LYS A 577 -12.05 -13.13 -13.56
N LEU A 578 -10.86 -12.62 -13.90
CA LEU A 578 -10.66 -11.20 -14.16
C LEU A 578 -9.72 -10.95 -15.33
N ILE A 579 -10.15 -10.07 -16.24
CA ILE A 579 -9.29 -9.37 -17.21
C ILE A 579 -9.37 -7.88 -16.90
N GLY A 580 -8.25 -7.27 -16.54
CA GLY A 580 -8.17 -5.89 -16.10
C GLY A 580 -8.34 -4.84 -17.21
N GLN A 581 -8.25 -3.58 -16.81
CA GLN A 581 -8.34 -2.43 -17.71
C GLN A 581 -7.20 -2.47 -18.74
N SER A 582 -7.56 -2.35 -20.03
CA SER A 582 -6.62 -2.30 -21.16
C SER A 582 -5.65 -3.47 -21.24
N SER A 583 -5.97 -4.62 -20.62
CA SER A 583 -5.03 -5.76 -20.51
C SER A 583 -4.56 -6.31 -21.84
N PHE A 584 -5.39 -6.33 -22.88
CA PHE A 584 -5.05 -6.73 -24.26
C PHE A 584 -5.21 -5.58 -25.26
N LYS A 585 -5.19 -4.32 -24.79
CA LYS A 585 -5.30 -3.17 -25.67
C LYS A 585 -4.19 -3.18 -26.73
N ASN A 586 -4.54 -2.96 -27.99
CA ASN A 586 -3.66 -2.98 -29.15
C ASN A 586 -2.98 -4.34 -29.43
N CYS A 587 -3.51 -5.46 -28.94
CA CYS A 587 -3.14 -6.79 -29.41
C CYS A 587 -3.77 -7.05 -30.78
N SER A 588 -3.32 -6.31 -31.80
CA SER A 588 -4.02 -6.20 -33.08
C SER A 588 -4.19 -7.50 -33.84
N LEU A 589 -3.30 -8.48 -33.61
CA LEU A 589 -3.33 -9.80 -34.25
C LEU A 589 -4.03 -10.89 -33.41
N LEU A 590 -4.53 -10.56 -32.22
CA LEU A 590 -5.18 -11.54 -31.35
C LEU A 590 -6.48 -12.01 -31.99
N LYS A 591 -6.48 -13.27 -32.44
CA LYS A 591 -7.59 -13.87 -33.19
C LYS A 591 -8.52 -14.68 -32.30
N ASN A 592 -7.93 -15.51 -31.43
CA ASN A 592 -8.65 -16.48 -30.62
C ASN A 592 -8.39 -16.22 -29.13
N ILE A 593 -9.48 -16.02 -28.38
CA ILE A 593 -9.47 -16.04 -26.91
C ILE A 593 -10.80 -16.58 -26.41
N GLU A 594 -10.74 -17.68 -25.66
CA GLU A 594 -11.93 -18.30 -25.07
C GLU A 594 -12.05 -17.88 -23.61
N LEU A 595 -13.17 -17.24 -23.25
CA LEU A 595 -13.40 -16.86 -21.86
C LEU A 595 -13.79 -18.09 -21.02
N PRO A 596 -13.16 -18.28 -19.85
CA PRO A 596 -13.44 -19.42 -18.99
C PRO A 596 -14.78 -19.29 -18.26
N MET A 597 -15.30 -20.43 -17.79
CA MET A 597 -16.61 -20.55 -17.16
C MET A 597 -16.82 -19.67 -15.91
N ASN A 598 -15.73 -19.36 -15.21
CA ASN A 598 -15.75 -18.59 -13.98
C ASN A 598 -15.37 -17.11 -14.16
N MET A 599 -15.32 -16.61 -15.41
CA MET A 599 -15.06 -15.20 -15.69
C MET A 599 -16.14 -14.30 -15.09
N ILE A 600 -15.72 -13.27 -14.36
CA ILE A 600 -16.57 -12.30 -13.65
C ILE A 600 -16.47 -10.93 -14.31
N GLU A 601 -15.28 -10.48 -14.69
CA GLU A 601 -15.07 -9.11 -15.17
C GLU A 601 -14.11 -9.03 -16.37
N ILE A 602 -14.52 -8.21 -17.35
CA ILE A 602 -13.70 -7.71 -18.46
C ILE A 602 -13.57 -6.19 -18.29
N GLY A 603 -12.35 -5.69 -18.11
CA GLY A 603 -12.07 -4.30 -17.74
C GLY A 603 -12.30 -3.29 -18.87
N GLU A 604 -12.26 -2.00 -18.53
CA GLU A 604 -12.36 -0.90 -19.49
C GLU A 604 -11.26 -1.02 -20.56
N LYS A 605 -11.62 -0.88 -21.85
CA LYS A 605 -10.70 -0.99 -22.98
C LYS A 605 -9.90 -2.30 -23.04
N ALA A 606 -10.33 -3.36 -22.35
CA ALA A 606 -9.56 -4.60 -22.20
C ALA A 606 -9.06 -5.17 -23.53
N PHE A 607 -9.88 -5.12 -24.60
CA PHE A 607 -9.56 -5.58 -25.95
C PHE A 607 -9.63 -4.44 -26.99
N GLU A 608 -9.47 -3.18 -26.57
CA GLU A 608 -9.50 -2.05 -27.50
C GLU A 608 -8.46 -2.23 -28.61
N ASN A 609 -8.87 -2.04 -29.88
CA ASN A 609 -8.05 -2.24 -31.08
C ASN A 609 -7.53 -3.69 -31.31
N CYS A 610 -8.20 -4.72 -30.79
CA CYS A 610 -7.97 -6.12 -31.19
C CYS A 610 -8.61 -6.40 -32.56
N LYS A 611 -7.93 -5.97 -33.63
CA LYS A 611 -8.51 -5.91 -35.00
C LYS A 611 -8.85 -7.28 -35.59
N GLU A 612 -8.11 -8.31 -35.22
CA GLU A 612 -8.28 -9.68 -35.71
C GLU A 612 -9.19 -10.55 -34.83
N LEU A 613 -9.73 -10.02 -33.72
CA LEU A 613 -10.57 -10.80 -32.82
C LEU A 613 -11.94 -11.06 -33.46
N GLU A 614 -12.21 -12.33 -33.81
CA GLU A 614 -13.40 -12.73 -34.58
C GLU A 614 -14.57 -13.13 -33.69
N TYR A 615 -14.34 -13.97 -32.67
CA TYR A 615 -15.39 -14.55 -31.86
C TYR A 615 -15.03 -14.54 -30.39
N LEU A 616 -16.01 -14.23 -29.54
CA LEU A 616 -15.87 -14.32 -28.09
C LEU A 616 -17.21 -14.69 -27.47
N THR A 617 -17.20 -15.69 -26.59
CA THR A 617 -18.40 -16.13 -25.87
C THR A 617 -18.46 -15.48 -24.49
N ILE A 618 -19.53 -14.73 -24.21
CA ILE A 618 -19.82 -14.17 -22.88
C ILE A 618 -20.76 -15.12 -22.13
N LEU A 619 -20.31 -15.62 -20.98
CA LEU A 619 -21.06 -16.55 -20.14
C LEU A 619 -21.88 -15.83 -19.07
N GLU A 620 -22.75 -16.58 -18.39
CA GLU A 620 -23.74 -16.07 -17.44
C GLU A 620 -23.12 -15.28 -16.28
N LYS A 621 -21.96 -15.72 -15.77
CA LYS A 621 -21.30 -15.13 -14.59
C LYS A 621 -20.59 -13.80 -14.84
N VAL A 622 -20.45 -13.35 -16.09
CA VAL A 622 -19.76 -12.09 -16.40
C VAL A 622 -20.63 -10.91 -15.96
N GLY A 623 -20.30 -10.34 -14.80
CA GLY A 623 -21.03 -9.23 -14.19
C GLY A 623 -20.59 -7.85 -14.68
N ARG A 624 -19.41 -7.72 -15.30
CA ARG A 624 -18.91 -6.45 -15.82
C ARG A 624 -18.18 -6.60 -17.15
N ILE A 625 -18.52 -5.71 -18.08
CA ILE A 625 -17.79 -5.40 -19.30
C ILE A 625 -17.54 -3.89 -19.28
N GLY A 626 -16.28 -3.50 -19.17
CA GLY A 626 -15.90 -2.10 -19.02
C GLY A 626 -16.22 -1.27 -20.26
N LYS A 627 -16.28 0.05 -20.08
CA LYS A 627 -16.49 0.99 -21.18
C LYS A 627 -15.48 0.72 -22.29
N ASN A 628 -15.91 0.74 -23.55
CA ASN A 628 -15.02 0.57 -24.71
C ASN A 628 -14.19 -0.74 -24.68
N ALA A 629 -14.59 -1.77 -23.94
CA ALA A 629 -13.82 -3.02 -23.80
C ALA A 629 -13.47 -3.63 -25.15
N PHE A 630 -14.35 -3.51 -26.14
CA PHE A 630 -14.15 -3.99 -27.51
C PHE A 630 -14.17 -2.87 -28.55
N LEU A 631 -13.79 -1.65 -28.16
CA LEU A 631 -13.73 -0.52 -29.10
C LEU A 631 -12.73 -0.82 -30.22
N ASN A 632 -13.12 -0.55 -31.47
CA ASN A 632 -12.34 -0.81 -32.68
C ASN A 632 -11.95 -2.29 -32.88
N CYS A 633 -12.87 -3.21 -32.57
CA CYS A 633 -12.80 -4.64 -32.92
C CYS A 633 -13.75 -4.96 -34.09
N PRO A 634 -13.42 -4.60 -35.35
CA PRO A 634 -14.35 -4.63 -36.47
C PRO A 634 -14.82 -6.04 -36.88
N LYS A 635 -14.05 -7.09 -36.53
CA LYS A 635 -14.36 -8.49 -36.86
C LYS A 635 -15.17 -9.21 -35.77
N LEU A 636 -15.34 -8.59 -34.60
CA LEU A 636 -15.87 -9.26 -33.42
C LEU A 636 -17.36 -9.58 -33.54
N VAL A 637 -17.69 -10.84 -33.24
CA VAL A 637 -19.05 -11.34 -32.98
C VAL A 637 -19.12 -11.90 -31.56
N LEU A 638 -20.08 -11.43 -30.77
CA LEU A 638 -20.29 -11.86 -29.39
C LEU A 638 -21.40 -12.91 -29.28
N SER A 639 -21.03 -14.13 -28.89
CA SER A 639 -21.99 -15.15 -28.50
C SER A 639 -22.34 -14.98 -27.03
N VAL A 640 -23.58 -14.61 -26.69
CA VAL A 640 -23.98 -14.33 -25.30
C VAL A 640 -24.88 -15.43 -24.72
N LYS A 641 -24.42 -16.12 -23.68
CA LYS A 641 -25.14 -17.21 -22.99
C LYS A 641 -25.76 -16.71 -21.68
N ASN A 642 -27.09 -16.65 -21.63
CA ASN A 642 -27.91 -16.30 -20.45
C ASN A 642 -27.53 -14.98 -19.74
N ASN A 643 -26.83 -14.06 -20.40
CA ASN A 643 -26.37 -12.81 -19.80
C ASN A 643 -27.08 -11.59 -20.43
N LYS A 644 -28.14 -11.08 -19.77
CA LYS A 644 -28.92 -9.93 -20.28
C LYS A 644 -28.08 -8.65 -20.35
N TYR A 645 -27.18 -8.45 -19.39
CA TYR A 645 -26.29 -7.31 -19.33
C TYR A 645 -25.35 -7.25 -20.54
N ALA A 646 -24.71 -8.38 -20.89
CA ALA A 646 -23.82 -8.46 -22.04
C ALA A 646 -24.55 -8.25 -23.39
N LYS A 647 -25.81 -8.67 -23.50
CA LYS A 647 -26.65 -8.38 -24.68
C LYS A 647 -26.91 -6.87 -24.82
N LEU A 648 -27.24 -6.19 -23.72
CA LEU A 648 -27.42 -4.74 -23.72
C LEU A 648 -26.13 -4.02 -24.08
N TYR A 649 -25.02 -4.42 -23.46
CA TYR A 649 -23.69 -3.88 -23.76
C TYR A 649 -23.35 -3.99 -25.25
N ALA A 650 -23.56 -5.16 -25.86
CA ALA A 650 -23.29 -5.37 -27.28
C ALA A 650 -24.10 -4.41 -28.16
N LYS A 651 -25.39 -4.25 -27.86
CA LYS A 651 -26.29 -3.33 -28.56
C LYS A 651 -25.84 -1.86 -28.43
N GLU A 652 -25.51 -1.41 -27.22
CA GLU A 652 -25.09 -0.03 -26.96
C GLU A 652 -23.75 0.34 -27.62
N ASN A 653 -22.90 -0.66 -27.86
CA ASN A 653 -21.58 -0.47 -28.46
C ASN A 653 -21.52 -0.90 -29.94
N ASN A 654 -22.68 -1.17 -30.58
CA ASN A 654 -22.80 -1.62 -31.98
C ASN A 654 -21.95 -2.87 -32.30
N ILE A 655 -21.88 -3.82 -31.38
CA ILE A 655 -21.16 -5.08 -31.55
C ILE A 655 -22.14 -6.15 -32.06
N LYS A 656 -21.72 -6.92 -33.07
CA LYS A 656 -22.54 -8.00 -33.65
C LYS A 656 -22.73 -9.13 -32.63
N LEU A 657 -23.95 -9.67 -32.55
CA LEU A 657 -24.33 -10.83 -31.74
C LEU A 657 -24.42 -12.10 -32.59
#